data_AF-A0A6G0A3S0-F1
#
_entry.id   AF-A0A6G0A3S0-F1
#
_cell.length_a   1.000
_cell.length_b   1.000
_cell.length_c   1.000
_cell.angle_alpha   90.00
_cell.angle_beta   90.00
_cell.angle_gamma   90.00
#
_symmetry.space_group_name_H-M   'P 1'
#
loop_
_entity.id
_entity.type
_entity.pdbx_description
1 polymer ?
#
loop_
_entity_poly.entity_id
_entity_poly.type
_entity_poly.pdbx_seq_one_letter_code
_entity_poly.pdbx_strand_id
1 'polypeptide(L)'
;MRRRRNGARTDLTFGTEVDRAAGQATRLPQHEPAQGRRSWMRKLQISFLCLGAVALALTIWNVARPDQLHNWWIDVADVPFLAVGALATVAVAATVRLSRGLAKVAWALVLIASLLSTAADVGWVVLKARGETPYVSPADFLYMLVYPFLFAALFVIAHGRDIKLHRGGLAEGLAVAASVALLAWQVAVVSPGVLSEAGGTLQQLVIVAYPALDVLLLAAVVGLLVSPGRRTVALWGLFAYAFLFLASDIAYAAMANASTDTMQWTDVGFLLAYLALGVAVLDPSAKRIADPQTGDGDGRVRYVLIGAAIVAPSITVAVLVTVLGDFNAVVLVGATVVIATVVSVRIARMMASEQQARARAEAATDLLARSALTDVVTGLPNRNALVEEIPTVLCDLDHRGALLFIDLDRFKLVNDTAGHQAGDDVLRESAARVESCVRAGDRVFRLAGDEFVVLCSGMSRGDEAESVATRISDALRDPFTVGESSIFVGASIGIAFTHRDEDLDPERILSDADLAMYAAKRDGRHAVRVFEPAMRADAEGRRRIEVALRCSLENDEIIPAFQPVVDLSDESVVGFEALARWPEKHDVVHEAAEFIEVAEMTGLVGEIDRRVMQQACQRVGAWNDHRLDRAPLWVSVNVSLGSLAFGDFPDQVRSILDSTSISPEWLMIELTESSLAIDADQAVEMLTAVHDLGVRIAVDDFGTGFSSLASVLRYPVDTIKIDRMFVHDLSRATYKRSLAAATLRVAETIGIVAVAEGVETPDQATALKDLGCHLAQGHLFARPMSAHEAARLAEGTDTTHLAHP
;
A
#
# COMPACT_ATOMS: atom_id res chain seq x y z
N MET A 1 56.21 12.32 15.49
CA MET A 1 55.98 13.77 15.72
C MET A 1 55.12 14.35 14.58
N ARG A 2 53.94 14.88 14.92
CA ARG A 2 53.13 15.96 14.28
C ARG A 2 53.25 16.17 12.75
N ARG A 3 52.19 15.85 11.98
CA ARG A 3 51.02 16.68 11.57
C ARG A 3 51.20 17.43 10.22
N ARG A 4 50.32 17.11 9.25
CA ARG A 4 49.30 17.96 8.58
C ARG A 4 48.66 17.12 7.44
N ARG A 5 47.45 16.56 7.59
CA ARG A 5 46.10 17.13 7.34
C ARG A 5 45.94 17.80 5.96
N ASN A 6 45.36 17.08 5.00
CA ASN A 6 44.17 17.47 4.23
C ASN A 6 43.76 16.31 3.30
N GLY A 7 42.66 15.62 3.64
CA GLY A 7 42.04 14.60 2.80
C GLY A 7 40.53 14.81 2.87
N ALA A 8 39.95 15.18 1.74
CA ALA A 8 38.53 15.43 1.56
C ALA A 8 37.75 14.11 1.77
N ARG A 9 36.71 14.16 2.61
CA ARG A 9 35.66 13.15 2.68
C ARG A 9 34.53 13.58 1.76
N THR A 10 34.34 12.84 0.68
CA THR A 10 33.09 12.79 -0.09
C THR A 10 32.29 11.61 0.44
N ASP A 11 31.31 11.89 1.30
CA ASP A 11 30.26 10.96 1.68
C ASP A 11 29.22 10.93 0.55
N LEU A 12 29.23 9.86 -0.25
CA LEU A 12 28.15 9.52 -1.18
C LEU A 12 27.08 8.75 -0.40
N THR A 13 26.00 9.44 -0.06
CA THR A 13 24.75 8.84 0.44
C THR A 13 23.84 8.59 -0.75
N PHE A 14 23.84 7.37 -1.30
CA PHE A 14 22.78 6.87 -2.16
C PHE A 14 21.71 6.23 -1.27
N GLY A 15 20.54 6.86 -1.23
CA GLY A 15 19.40 6.36 -0.49
C GLY A 15 18.41 7.48 -0.21
N THR A 16 17.47 7.69 -1.14
CA THR A 16 16.08 8.16 -0.96
C THR A 16 15.55 8.84 -2.23
N GLU A 17 15.31 8.05 -3.28
CA GLU A 17 14.51 8.51 -4.45
C GLU A 17 13.19 7.77 -4.63
N VAL A 18 12.74 7.00 -3.63
CA VAL A 18 11.41 6.35 -3.66
C VAL A 18 10.36 7.09 -2.83
N ASP A 19 10.75 8.01 -1.94
CA ASP A 19 9.80 8.74 -1.08
C ASP A 19 9.25 10.05 -1.69
N ARG A 20 9.61 10.40 -2.93
CA ARG A 20 9.10 11.62 -3.60
C ARG A 20 7.91 11.41 -4.53
N ALA A 21 7.52 10.16 -4.85
CA ALA A 21 6.41 9.89 -5.76
C ALA A 21 5.04 9.70 -5.09
N ALA A 22 4.98 9.46 -3.77
CA ALA A 22 3.72 9.23 -3.04
C ALA A 22 3.06 10.49 -2.44
N GLY A 23 3.62 11.69 -2.68
CA GLY A 23 3.21 12.93 -2.03
C GLY A 23 2.38 13.91 -2.88
N GLN A 24 2.00 13.57 -4.11
CA GLN A 24 1.47 14.56 -5.08
C GLN A 24 0.04 14.35 -5.58
N ALA A 25 -0.75 13.42 -5.05
CA ALA A 25 -2.18 13.33 -5.35
C ALA A 25 -3.01 13.87 -4.17
N THR A 26 -3.83 14.90 -4.43
CA THR A 26 -4.79 15.62 -3.56
C THR A 26 -4.33 16.90 -2.85
N ARG A 27 -3.80 17.88 -3.61
CA ARG A 27 -3.96 19.31 -3.26
C ARG A 27 -5.24 19.85 -3.91
N LEU A 28 -6.34 19.86 -3.15
CA LEU A 28 -7.49 20.71 -3.45
C LEU A 28 -7.13 22.20 -3.20
N PRO A 29 -7.76 23.16 -3.90
CA PRO A 29 -7.38 24.57 -3.82
C PRO A 29 -7.67 25.12 -2.42
N GLN A 30 -6.64 25.70 -1.78
CA GLN A 30 -6.82 26.47 -0.56
C GLN A 30 -7.55 27.77 -0.88
N HIS A 31 -8.86 27.82 -0.62
CA HIS A 31 -9.56 29.08 -0.44
C HIS A 31 -9.10 29.75 0.87
N GLU A 32 -8.36 30.86 0.76
CA GLU A 32 -8.18 31.82 1.87
C GLU A 32 -9.52 32.53 2.18
N PRO A 33 -10.07 32.33 3.40
CA PRO A 33 -10.49 33.50 4.18
C PRO A 33 -10.29 33.26 5.69
N ALA A 34 -9.06 32.99 6.14
CA ALA A 34 -8.78 32.60 7.53
C ALA A 34 -8.28 33.74 8.44
N GLN A 35 -7.70 34.82 7.90
CA GLN A 35 -7.09 35.89 8.71
C GLN A 35 -8.13 36.80 9.39
N GLY A 36 -9.18 37.23 8.68
CA GLY A 36 -10.25 38.06 9.25
C GLY A 36 -11.05 37.36 10.35
N ARG A 37 -11.28 36.05 10.23
CA ARG A 37 -12.05 35.24 11.18
C ARG A 37 -11.34 35.01 12.53
N ARG A 38 -10.00 35.00 12.56
CA ARG A 38 -9.23 34.83 13.81
C ARG A 38 -9.13 36.13 14.62
N SER A 39 -9.14 37.28 13.96
CA SER A 39 -9.01 38.61 14.59
C SER A 39 -10.23 38.97 15.45
N TRP A 40 -11.46 38.75 14.95
CA TRP A 40 -12.67 39.08 15.71
C TRP A 40 -12.92 38.14 16.90
N MET A 41 -12.59 36.85 16.79
CA MET A 41 -12.72 35.90 17.91
C MET A 41 -11.78 36.26 19.06
N ARG A 42 -10.55 36.68 18.75
CA ARG A 42 -9.60 37.12 19.78
C ARG A 42 -10.06 38.41 20.46
N LYS A 43 -10.66 39.33 19.69
CA LYS A 43 -11.32 40.52 20.26
C LYS A 43 -12.49 40.13 21.16
N LEU A 44 -13.35 39.20 20.74
CA LEU A 44 -14.47 38.69 21.54
C LEU A 44 -13.99 38.02 22.84
N GLN A 45 -12.92 37.22 22.79
CA GLN A 45 -12.27 36.62 23.96
C GLN A 45 -11.77 37.67 24.96
N ILE A 46 -11.05 38.67 24.47
CA ILE A 46 -10.52 39.75 25.32
C ILE A 46 -11.67 40.55 25.92
N SER A 47 -12.68 40.91 25.11
CA SER A 47 -13.87 41.63 25.59
C SER A 47 -14.66 40.82 26.63
N PHE A 48 -14.82 39.51 26.43
CA PHE A 48 -15.49 38.62 27.40
C PHE A 48 -14.75 38.57 28.73
N LEU A 49 -13.43 38.36 28.71
CA LEU A 49 -12.61 38.29 29.92
C LEU A 49 -12.54 39.64 30.65
N CYS A 50 -12.42 40.76 29.93
CA CYS A 50 -12.39 42.09 30.53
C CYS A 50 -13.74 42.44 31.16
N LEU A 51 -14.87 42.21 30.46
CA LEU A 51 -16.19 42.47 31.01
C LEU A 51 -16.49 41.55 32.20
N GLY A 52 -16.09 40.27 32.09
CA GLY A 52 -16.19 39.30 33.17
C GLY A 52 -15.41 39.69 34.42
N ALA A 53 -14.18 40.18 34.27
CA ALA A 53 -13.37 40.66 35.38
C ALA A 53 -13.97 41.91 36.05
N VAL A 54 -14.55 42.82 35.26
CA VAL A 54 -15.25 44.00 35.78
C VAL A 54 -16.52 43.59 36.53
N ALA A 55 -17.34 42.71 35.95
CA ALA A 55 -18.53 42.19 36.60
C ALA A 55 -18.19 41.49 37.92
N LEU A 56 -17.18 40.61 37.90
CA LEU A 56 -16.71 39.90 39.10
C LEU A 56 -16.21 40.87 40.18
N ALA A 57 -15.42 41.88 39.81
CA ALA A 57 -14.94 42.89 40.74
C ALA A 57 -16.08 43.72 41.35
N LEU A 58 -17.10 44.07 40.55
CA LEU A 58 -18.28 44.78 41.01
C LEU A 58 -19.14 43.92 41.94
N THR A 59 -19.36 42.65 41.61
CA THR A 59 -20.09 41.71 42.46
C THR A 59 -19.37 41.52 43.79
N ILE A 60 -18.05 41.24 43.78
CA ILE A 60 -17.26 41.10 45.02
C ILE A 60 -17.28 42.40 45.85
N TRP A 61 -17.16 43.56 45.20
CA TRP A 61 -17.21 44.86 45.87
C TRP A 61 -18.57 45.10 46.54
N ASN A 62 -19.66 44.75 45.86
CA ASN A 62 -21.01 44.86 46.38
C ASN A 62 -21.23 43.97 47.60
N VAL A 63 -20.84 42.70 47.50
CA VAL A 63 -21.00 41.72 48.57
C VAL A 63 -20.14 42.06 49.79
N ALA A 64 -18.97 42.69 49.61
CA ALA A 64 -18.08 43.09 50.69
C ALA A 64 -18.55 44.33 51.49
N ARG A 65 -19.61 45.04 51.07
CA ARG A 65 -20.10 46.29 51.71
C ARG A 65 -21.64 46.38 51.77
N PRO A 66 -22.32 45.51 52.52
CA PRO A 66 -23.79 45.44 52.54
C PRO A 66 -24.49 46.69 53.11
N ASP A 67 -23.87 47.40 54.07
CA ASP A 67 -24.54 48.44 54.86
C ASP A 67 -24.61 49.85 54.22
N GLN A 68 -23.98 50.10 53.07
CA GLN A 68 -23.85 51.46 52.51
C GLN A 68 -24.78 51.80 51.33
N LEU A 69 -25.52 50.83 50.78
CA LEU A 69 -26.15 50.97 49.45
C LEU A 69 -27.48 50.20 49.29
N HIS A 70 -28.38 50.30 50.29
CA HIS A 70 -29.46 49.32 50.42
C HIS A 70 -30.59 49.36 49.36
N ASN A 71 -30.79 50.44 48.58
CA ASN A 71 -31.98 50.52 47.69
C ASN A 71 -31.76 50.86 46.21
N TRP A 72 -30.53 51.16 45.74
CA TRP A 72 -30.32 51.50 44.31
C TRP A 72 -29.19 50.74 43.62
N TRP A 73 -28.30 50.09 44.38
CA TRP A 73 -27.13 49.39 43.84
C TRP A 73 -27.33 47.87 43.72
N ILE A 74 -28.22 47.27 44.52
CA ILE A 74 -28.60 45.85 44.41
C ILE A 74 -29.25 45.60 43.03
N ASP A 75 -30.06 46.53 42.53
CA ASP A 75 -30.63 46.48 41.17
C ASP A 75 -29.59 46.70 40.05
N VAL A 76 -28.49 47.40 40.36
CA VAL A 76 -27.39 47.66 39.41
C VAL A 76 -26.41 46.50 39.36
N ALA A 77 -26.26 45.70 40.43
CA ALA A 77 -25.39 44.53 40.48
C ALA A 77 -25.92 43.34 39.66
N ASP A 78 -27.24 43.23 39.51
CA ASP A 78 -27.89 42.24 38.65
C ASP A 78 -27.62 42.51 37.16
N VAL A 79 -27.33 43.77 36.78
CA VAL A 79 -27.06 44.17 35.38
C VAL A 79 -25.74 43.57 34.85
N PRO A 80 -24.57 43.69 35.54
CA PRO A 80 -23.35 42.97 35.17
C PRO A 80 -23.52 41.46 35.13
N PHE A 81 -24.32 40.88 36.05
CA PHE A 81 -24.58 39.43 36.07
C PHE A 81 -25.32 38.99 34.80
N LEU A 82 -26.44 39.65 34.47
CA LEU A 82 -27.19 39.42 33.23
C LEU A 82 -26.34 39.68 31.98
N ALA A 83 -25.47 40.70 32.01
CA ALA A 83 -24.58 41.02 30.90
C ALA A 83 -23.56 39.90 30.64
N VAL A 84 -22.99 39.29 31.69
CA VAL A 84 -22.05 38.17 31.56
C VAL A 84 -22.77 36.92 31.06
N GLY A 85 -23.96 36.60 31.58
CA GLY A 85 -24.80 35.48 31.11
C GLY A 85 -25.19 35.64 29.63
N ALA A 86 -25.65 36.82 29.24
CA ALA A 86 -25.98 37.14 27.84
C ALA A 86 -24.74 37.06 26.93
N LEU A 87 -23.59 37.55 27.37
CA LEU A 87 -22.35 37.49 26.61
C LEU A 87 -21.82 36.06 26.46
N ALA A 88 -21.97 35.22 27.49
CA ALA A 88 -21.68 33.80 27.41
C ALA A 88 -22.58 33.12 26.37
N THR A 89 -23.89 33.44 26.36
CA THR A 89 -24.83 32.95 25.34
C THR A 89 -24.42 33.39 23.92
N VAL A 90 -23.99 34.64 23.74
CA VAL A 90 -23.47 35.13 22.45
C VAL A 90 -22.18 34.38 22.05
N ALA A 91 -21.29 34.11 23.00
CA ALA A 91 -20.08 33.34 22.77
C ALA A 91 -20.40 31.90 22.33
N VAL A 92 -21.38 31.24 22.96
CA VAL A 92 -21.87 29.91 22.55
C VAL A 92 -22.44 29.98 21.13
N ALA A 93 -23.28 30.97 20.82
CA ALA A 93 -23.85 31.14 19.48
C ALA A 93 -22.78 31.35 18.40
N ALA A 94 -21.74 32.13 18.71
CA ALA A 94 -20.59 32.31 17.84
C ALA A 94 -19.86 30.97 17.60
N THR A 95 -19.67 30.16 18.63
CA THR A 95 -19.04 28.84 18.54
C THR A 95 -19.88 27.84 17.76
N VAL A 96 -21.21 27.87 17.86
CA VAL A 96 -22.12 27.06 17.01
C VAL A 96 -21.90 27.35 15.53
N ARG A 97 -21.82 28.64 15.14
CA ARG A 97 -21.58 29.04 13.75
C ARG A 97 -20.22 28.61 13.22
N LEU A 98 -19.25 28.43 14.11
CA LEU A 98 -17.87 28.09 13.76
C LEU A 98 -17.58 26.59 13.83
N SER A 99 -18.44 25.82 14.48
CA SER A 99 -18.30 24.37 14.64
C SER A 99 -18.94 23.61 13.47
N ARG A 100 -18.51 22.37 13.24
CA ARG A 100 -19.04 21.47 12.21
C ARG A 100 -19.34 20.10 12.81
N GLY A 101 -20.09 19.28 12.07
CA GLY A 101 -20.42 17.91 12.48
C GLY A 101 -21.12 17.84 13.84
N LEU A 102 -20.76 16.82 14.64
CA LEU A 102 -21.33 16.61 15.98
C LEU A 102 -20.98 17.71 16.98
N ALA A 103 -19.83 18.39 16.82
CA ALA A 103 -19.48 19.53 17.67
C ALA A 103 -20.49 20.68 17.51
N LYS A 104 -21.01 20.91 16.30
CA LYS A 104 -22.07 21.90 16.06
C LYS A 104 -23.37 21.54 16.78
N VAL A 105 -23.75 20.26 16.75
CA VAL A 105 -24.96 19.76 17.41
C VAL A 105 -24.85 19.91 18.93
N ALA A 106 -23.70 19.51 19.50
CA ALA A 106 -23.43 19.65 20.93
C ALA A 106 -23.52 21.12 21.37
N TRP A 107 -22.85 22.05 20.68
CA TRP A 107 -22.92 23.46 21.03
C TRP A 107 -24.29 24.09 20.76
N ALA A 108 -25.08 23.58 19.81
CA ALA A 108 -26.45 24.04 19.60
C ALA A 108 -27.36 23.66 20.77
N LEU A 109 -27.17 22.49 21.36
CA LEU A 109 -27.85 22.06 22.59
C LEU A 109 -27.42 22.93 23.78
N VAL A 110 -26.12 23.20 23.93
CA VAL A 110 -25.61 24.16 24.95
C VAL A 110 -26.16 25.57 24.71
N LEU A 111 -26.37 26.00 23.46
CA LEU A 111 -26.97 27.30 23.16
C LEU A 111 -28.42 27.38 23.65
N ILE A 112 -29.20 26.31 23.44
CA ILE A 112 -30.58 26.24 23.96
C ILE A 112 -30.57 26.30 25.48
N ALA A 113 -29.68 25.53 26.13
CA ALA A 113 -29.49 25.56 27.57
C ALA A 113 -29.13 26.96 28.09
N SER A 114 -28.19 27.65 27.42
CA SER A 114 -27.74 29.00 27.77
C SER A 114 -28.83 30.06 27.57
N LEU A 115 -29.66 29.92 26.52
CA LEU A 115 -30.81 30.79 26.28
C LEU A 115 -31.89 30.62 27.35
N LEU A 116 -32.17 29.37 27.75
CA LEU A 116 -33.09 29.06 28.85
C LEU A 116 -32.59 29.63 30.17
N SER A 117 -31.30 29.46 30.48
CA SER A 117 -30.66 30.02 31.68
C SER A 117 -30.72 31.55 31.69
N THR A 118 -30.42 32.20 30.57
CA THR A 118 -30.51 33.67 30.46
C THR A 118 -31.96 34.15 30.62
N ALA A 119 -32.93 33.44 30.04
CA ALA A 119 -34.35 33.77 30.21
C ALA A 119 -34.82 33.60 31.66
N ALA A 120 -34.32 32.56 32.35
CA ALA A 120 -34.56 32.32 33.77
C ALA A 120 -33.95 33.45 34.62
N ASP A 121 -32.70 33.86 34.37
CA ASP A 121 -32.04 34.95 35.07
C ASP A 121 -32.81 36.27 34.91
N VAL A 122 -33.24 36.61 33.68
CA VAL A 122 -34.06 37.80 33.42
C VAL A 122 -35.40 37.71 34.15
N GLY A 123 -36.05 36.54 34.10
CA GLY A 123 -37.31 36.30 34.81
C GLY A 123 -37.17 36.49 36.32
N TRP A 124 -36.09 35.97 36.90
CA TRP A 124 -35.76 36.11 38.32
C TRP A 124 -35.53 37.56 38.71
N VAL A 125 -34.73 38.32 37.94
CA VAL A 125 -34.47 39.74 38.20
C VAL A 125 -35.75 40.58 38.08
N VAL A 126 -36.64 40.27 37.13
CA VAL A 126 -37.93 40.96 36.98
C VAL A 126 -38.85 40.70 38.17
N LEU A 127 -38.90 39.45 38.66
CA LEU A 127 -39.68 39.09 39.85
C LEU A 127 -39.13 39.78 41.11
N LYS A 128 -37.81 39.73 41.30
CA LYS A 128 -37.09 40.41 42.38
C LYS A 128 -37.35 41.92 42.37
N ALA A 129 -37.31 42.57 41.20
CA ALA A 129 -37.59 44.00 41.04
C ALA A 129 -39.06 44.38 41.33
N ARG A 130 -39.99 43.43 41.23
CA ARG A 130 -41.41 43.60 41.63
C ARG A 130 -41.63 43.37 43.13
N GLY A 131 -40.59 43.02 43.88
CA GLY A 131 -40.69 42.61 45.29
C GLY A 131 -41.32 41.23 45.47
N GLU A 132 -41.46 40.44 44.39
CA GLU A 132 -42.02 39.09 44.40
C GLU A 132 -40.87 38.08 44.37
N THR A 133 -40.55 37.46 45.51
CA THR A 133 -39.55 36.37 45.59
C THR A 133 -40.19 35.03 45.97
N PRO A 134 -41.15 34.52 45.17
CA PRO A 134 -41.78 33.23 45.46
C PRO A 134 -40.78 32.09 45.28
N TYR A 135 -40.77 31.15 46.21
CA TYR A 135 -39.99 29.92 46.13
C TYR A 135 -40.97 28.75 46.19
N VAL A 136 -41.24 27.98 45.14
CA VAL A 136 -40.66 27.87 43.79
C VAL A 136 -41.18 28.95 42.83
N SER A 137 -40.31 29.53 42.01
CA SER A 137 -40.63 30.55 41.01
C SER A 137 -40.85 29.97 39.60
N PRO A 138 -41.52 30.69 38.67
CA PRO A 138 -41.53 30.33 37.25
C PRO A 138 -40.13 30.22 36.62
N ALA A 139 -39.13 30.95 37.13
CA ALA A 139 -37.76 30.89 36.65
C ALA A 139 -37.10 29.54 36.98
N ASP A 140 -37.46 28.91 38.10
CA ASP A 140 -36.94 27.60 38.51
C ASP A 140 -37.25 26.50 37.50
N PHE A 141 -38.44 26.53 36.90
CA PHE A 141 -38.79 25.58 35.83
C PHE A 141 -37.91 25.76 34.59
N LEU A 142 -37.53 27.00 34.26
CA LEU A 142 -36.63 27.28 33.14
C LEU A 142 -35.21 26.79 33.44
N TYR A 143 -34.70 27.01 34.66
CA TYR A 143 -33.42 26.45 35.09
C TYR A 143 -33.40 24.92 35.07
N MET A 144 -34.47 24.25 35.53
CA MET A 144 -34.57 22.79 35.45
C MET A 144 -34.58 22.26 34.01
N LEU A 145 -35.17 23.01 33.07
CA LEU A 145 -35.15 22.66 31.64
C LEU A 145 -33.76 22.78 31.01
N VAL A 146 -32.78 23.44 31.64
CA VAL A 146 -31.40 23.54 31.15
C VAL A 146 -30.73 22.15 31.12
N TYR A 147 -30.95 21.33 32.15
CA TYR A 147 -30.24 20.07 32.35
C TYR A 147 -30.41 19.03 31.22
N PRO A 148 -31.64 18.73 30.73
CA PRO A 148 -31.82 17.80 29.61
C PRO A 148 -30.97 18.17 28.39
N PHE A 149 -30.84 19.46 28.06
CA PHE A 149 -30.05 19.91 26.92
C PHE A 149 -28.54 19.81 27.18
N LEU A 150 -28.09 20.09 28.40
CA LEU A 150 -26.69 19.86 28.78
C LEU A 150 -26.32 18.38 28.73
N PHE A 151 -27.16 17.48 29.25
CA PHE A 151 -26.94 16.04 29.15
C PHE A 151 -26.92 15.56 27.69
N ALA A 152 -27.86 16.02 26.88
CA ALA A 152 -27.87 15.70 25.45
C ALA A 152 -26.60 16.21 24.74
N ALA A 153 -26.11 17.41 25.08
CA ALA A 153 -24.87 17.94 24.54
C ALA A 153 -23.66 17.07 24.90
N LEU A 154 -23.53 16.67 26.17
CA LEU A 154 -22.45 15.79 26.62
C LEU A 154 -22.53 14.40 25.98
N PHE A 155 -23.73 13.86 25.78
CA PHE A 155 -23.93 12.60 25.07
C PHE A 155 -23.45 12.68 23.61
N VAL A 156 -23.79 13.76 22.90
CA VAL A 156 -23.32 13.99 21.53
C VAL A 156 -21.79 14.11 21.47
N ILE A 157 -21.17 14.77 22.44
CA ILE A 157 -19.70 14.85 22.56
C ILE A 157 -19.10 13.46 22.80
N ALA A 158 -19.68 12.67 23.71
CA ALA A 158 -19.22 11.31 24.00
C ALA A 158 -19.27 10.42 22.75
N HIS A 159 -20.39 10.47 22.04
CA HIS A 159 -20.62 9.70 20.82
C HIS A 159 -19.64 10.08 19.70
N GLY A 160 -19.43 11.37 19.46
CA GLY A 160 -18.53 11.83 18.40
C GLY A 160 -17.06 11.51 18.63
N ARG A 161 -16.62 11.43 19.90
CA ARG A 161 -15.26 11.05 20.25
C ARG A 161 -14.96 9.56 20.06
N ASP A 162 -15.93 8.80 19.54
CA ASP A 162 -15.90 7.32 19.46
C ASP A 162 -15.50 6.69 20.80
N ILE A 163 -15.98 7.30 21.88
CA ILE A 163 -15.94 6.67 23.19
C ILE A 163 -16.99 5.57 23.09
N LYS A 164 -16.57 4.39 22.60
CA LYS A 164 -17.27 3.15 22.89
C LYS A 164 -17.57 3.23 24.37
N LEU A 165 -18.83 3.16 24.77
CA LEU A 165 -19.24 3.07 26.18
C LEU A 165 -18.63 1.79 26.77
N HIS A 166 -17.30 1.77 26.97
CA HIS A 166 -16.66 0.92 27.91
C HIS A 166 -17.27 1.35 29.24
N ARG A 167 -17.97 0.42 29.87
CA ARG A 167 -18.64 0.56 31.17
C ARG A 167 -17.70 1.06 32.30
N GLY A 168 -16.43 1.36 32.00
CA GLY A 168 -15.44 1.97 32.89
C GLY A 168 -15.57 3.49 33.02
N GLY A 169 -15.61 4.26 31.92
CA GLY A 169 -15.59 5.74 31.97
C GLY A 169 -16.85 6.36 32.61
N LEU A 170 -18.01 5.76 32.37
CA LEU A 170 -19.27 6.14 33.03
C LEU A 170 -19.29 5.78 34.51
N ALA A 171 -18.69 4.65 34.89
CA ALA A 171 -18.59 4.26 36.29
C ALA A 171 -17.65 5.21 37.07
N GLU A 172 -16.60 5.73 36.43
CA GLU A 172 -15.68 6.73 37.01
C GLU A 172 -16.38 8.06 37.31
N GLY A 173 -17.16 8.58 36.37
CA GLY A 173 -17.97 9.79 36.56
C GLY A 173 -19.04 9.62 37.63
N LEU A 174 -19.76 8.50 37.61
CA LEU A 174 -20.80 8.18 38.59
C LEU A 174 -20.27 8.03 40.03
N ALA A 175 -19.01 7.60 40.21
CA ALA A 175 -18.39 7.47 41.54
C ALA A 175 -18.10 8.83 42.18
N VAL A 176 -17.50 9.75 41.41
CA VAL A 176 -17.26 11.13 41.85
C VAL A 176 -18.59 11.82 42.14
N ALA A 177 -19.56 11.63 41.25
CA ALA A 177 -20.89 12.15 41.43
C ALA A 177 -21.58 11.61 42.69
N ALA A 178 -21.58 10.30 42.92
CA ALA A 178 -22.16 9.72 44.13
C ALA A 178 -21.54 10.30 45.43
N SER A 179 -20.25 10.60 45.41
CA SER A 179 -19.54 11.22 46.54
C SER A 179 -20.01 12.65 46.81
N VAL A 180 -20.18 13.44 45.74
CA VAL A 180 -20.67 14.81 45.87
C VAL A 180 -22.19 14.86 46.13
N ALA A 181 -22.96 13.92 45.58
CA ALA A 181 -24.38 13.73 45.91
C ALA A 181 -24.59 13.42 47.38
N LEU A 182 -23.70 12.66 48.02
CA LEU A 182 -23.79 12.39 49.45
C LEU A 182 -23.60 13.67 50.27
N LEU A 183 -22.62 14.50 49.89
CA LEU A 183 -22.37 15.78 50.53
C LEU A 183 -23.55 16.75 50.32
N ALA A 184 -24.01 16.84 49.07
CA ALA A 184 -25.16 17.66 48.70
C ALA A 184 -26.44 17.22 49.42
N TRP A 185 -26.69 15.90 49.50
CA TRP A 185 -27.79 15.33 50.26
C TRP A 185 -27.70 15.69 51.74
N GLN A 186 -26.53 15.57 52.36
CA GLN A 186 -26.36 15.93 53.76
C GLN A 186 -26.68 17.43 53.99
N VAL A 187 -26.17 18.30 53.14
CA VAL A 187 -26.37 19.76 53.26
C VAL A 187 -27.83 20.14 52.98
N ALA A 188 -28.44 19.58 51.92
CA ALA A 188 -29.78 19.97 51.46
C ALA A 188 -30.92 19.27 52.23
N VAL A 189 -30.69 18.05 52.76
CA VAL A 189 -31.74 17.21 53.35
C VAL A 189 -31.59 17.02 54.85
N VAL A 190 -30.36 16.94 55.37
CA VAL A 190 -30.10 16.55 56.77
C VAL A 190 -29.79 17.74 57.68
N SER A 191 -29.34 18.89 57.14
CA SER A 191 -29.32 20.17 57.87
C SER A 191 -30.73 20.46 58.46
N PRO A 192 -30.91 20.55 59.80
CA PRO A 192 -32.23 20.39 60.44
C PRO A 192 -33.31 21.45 60.16
N GLY A 193 -33.11 22.39 59.25
CA GLY A 193 -34.05 23.49 58.96
C GLY A 193 -34.60 23.57 57.54
N VAL A 194 -33.96 22.96 56.53
CA VAL A 194 -34.26 23.31 55.12
C VAL A 194 -35.53 22.63 54.58
N LEU A 195 -35.76 21.34 54.89
CA LEU A 195 -36.94 20.61 54.42
C LEU A 195 -38.12 20.65 55.41
N SER A 196 -37.85 20.88 56.68
CA SER A 196 -38.85 20.97 57.76
C SER A 196 -39.61 22.29 57.74
N GLU A 197 -39.01 23.38 57.23
CA GLU A 197 -39.66 24.70 57.04
C GLU A 197 -40.20 24.93 55.62
N ALA A 198 -39.88 24.05 54.66
CA ALA A 198 -40.42 24.12 53.29
C ALA A 198 -41.91 23.76 53.27
N GLY A 199 -42.77 24.73 52.90
CA GLY A 199 -44.22 24.63 53.08
C GLY A 199 -44.94 23.55 52.26
N GLY A 200 -44.37 23.05 51.14
CA GLY A 200 -45.03 22.08 50.25
C GLY A 200 -44.12 21.10 49.50
N THR A 201 -44.69 19.97 49.05
CA THR A 201 -43.97 18.85 48.38
C THR A 201 -43.20 19.29 47.13
N LEU A 202 -43.74 20.24 46.35
CA LEU A 202 -43.08 20.77 45.16
C LEU A 202 -41.77 21.50 45.51
N GLN A 203 -41.78 22.29 46.59
CA GLN A 203 -40.63 23.02 47.08
C GLN A 203 -39.50 22.07 47.52
N GLN A 204 -39.87 21.03 48.27
CA GLN A 204 -38.93 19.99 48.70
C GLN A 204 -38.30 19.24 47.51
N LEU A 205 -39.10 18.94 46.47
CA LEU A 205 -38.59 18.29 45.25
C LEU A 205 -37.60 19.18 44.51
N VAL A 206 -37.86 20.48 44.40
CA VAL A 206 -36.97 21.44 43.72
C VAL A 206 -35.66 21.62 44.49
N ILE A 207 -35.70 21.74 45.83
CA ILE A 207 -34.50 21.82 46.69
C ILE A 207 -33.56 20.63 46.44
N VAL A 208 -34.11 19.42 46.30
CA VAL A 208 -33.31 18.21 46.08
C VAL A 208 -32.89 18.05 44.62
N ALA A 209 -33.69 18.53 43.67
CA ALA A 209 -33.44 18.34 42.25
C ALA A 209 -32.18 19.07 41.76
N TYR A 210 -31.94 20.32 42.18
CA TYR A 210 -30.80 21.11 41.71
C TYR A 210 -29.44 20.47 42.02
N PRO A 211 -29.08 20.18 43.29
CA PRO A 211 -27.80 19.54 43.59
C PRO A 211 -27.69 18.14 42.98
N ALA A 212 -28.80 17.39 42.89
CA ALA A 212 -28.79 16.06 42.27
C ALA A 212 -28.48 16.12 40.77
N LEU A 213 -29.08 17.06 40.05
CA LEU A 213 -28.86 17.26 38.62
C LEU A 213 -27.45 17.81 38.33
N ASP A 214 -26.95 18.72 39.15
CA ASP A 214 -25.57 19.24 39.07
C ASP A 214 -24.51 18.17 39.32
N VAL A 215 -24.76 17.29 40.29
CA VAL A 215 -23.91 16.13 40.55
C VAL A 215 -23.86 15.21 39.34
N LEU A 216 -25.00 14.91 38.72
CA LEU A 216 -25.07 14.07 37.53
C LEU A 216 -24.38 14.73 36.33
N LEU A 217 -24.51 16.05 36.19
CA LEU A 217 -23.85 16.83 35.16
C LEU A 217 -22.32 16.77 35.33
N LEU A 218 -21.82 16.99 36.55
CA LEU A 218 -20.40 16.86 36.88
C LEU A 218 -19.89 15.44 36.62
N ALA A 219 -20.69 14.41 36.93
CA ALA A 219 -20.40 13.01 36.62
C ALA A 219 -20.09 12.81 35.12
N ALA A 220 -20.98 13.32 34.28
CA ALA A 220 -20.91 13.14 32.84
C ALA A 220 -19.66 13.83 32.27
N VAL A 221 -19.32 15.03 32.74
CA VAL A 221 -18.12 15.75 32.31
C VAL A 221 -16.84 15.06 32.79
N VAL A 222 -16.80 14.59 34.04
CA VAL A 222 -15.66 13.82 34.57
C VAL A 222 -15.45 12.53 33.77
N GLY A 223 -16.52 11.81 33.43
CA GLY A 223 -16.45 10.61 32.58
C GLY A 223 -15.79 10.89 31.23
N LEU A 224 -16.05 12.06 30.64
CA LEU A 224 -15.37 12.50 29.41
C LEU A 224 -13.89 12.84 29.62
N LEU A 225 -13.51 13.41 30.77
CA LEU A 225 -12.12 13.77 31.10
C LEU A 225 -11.24 12.53 31.35
N VAL A 226 -11.78 11.49 31.98
CA VAL A 226 -11.05 10.26 32.30
C VAL A 226 -10.99 9.29 31.11
N SER A 227 -11.92 9.43 30.16
CA SER A 227 -11.91 8.67 28.91
C SER A 227 -10.59 8.85 28.13
N PRO A 228 -10.18 7.84 27.33
CA PRO A 228 -9.02 7.97 26.45
C PRO A 228 -9.14 9.16 25.50
N GLY A 229 -8.02 9.83 25.22
CA GLY A 229 -7.95 10.94 24.27
C GLY A 229 -7.42 12.25 24.88
N ARG A 230 -7.38 13.30 24.05
CA ARG A 230 -6.83 14.61 24.45
C ARG A 230 -7.79 15.36 25.37
N ARG A 231 -7.26 15.89 26.47
CA ARG A 231 -7.96 16.79 27.40
C ARG A 231 -7.77 18.22 26.93
N THR A 232 -8.83 18.83 26.44
CA THR A 232 -8.80 20.16 25.85
C THR A 232 -9.24 21.23 26.86
N VAL A 233 -8.89 22.49 26.59
CA VAL A 233 -9.33 23.63 27.42
C VAL A 233 -10.87 23.71 27.45
N ALA A 234 -11.54 23.43 26.33
CA ALA A 234 -13.00 23.38 26.29
C ALA A 234 -13.60 22.34 27.25
N LEU A 235 -12.98 21.18 27.38
CA LEU A 235 -13.46 20.12 28.27
C LEU A 235 -13.22 20.47 29.75
N TRP A 236 -12.06 21.07 30.07
CA TRP A 236 -11.79 21.59 31.42
C TRP A 236 -12.69 22.76 31.80
N GLY A 237 -13.03 23.63 30.84
CA GLY A 237 -13.97 24.72 31.06
C GLY A 237 -15.40 24.22 31.34
N LEU A 238 -15.86 23.17 30.66
CA LEU A 238 -17.14 22.51 30.99
C LEU A 238 -17.12 21.86 32.38
N PHE A 239 -15.98 21.28 32.78
CA PHE A 239 -15.82 20.74 34.13
C PHE A 239 -15.89 21.84 35.19
N ALA A 240 -15.16 22.95 34.97
CA ALA A 240 -15.20 24.09 35.85
C ALA A 240 -16.61 24.70 35.95
N TYR A 241 -17.34 24.80 34.83
CA TYR A 241 -18.74 25.23 34.81
C TYR A 241 -19.62 24.33 35.70
N ALA A 242 -19.62 23.02 35.49
CA ALA A 242 -20.43 22.08 36.26
C ALA A 242 -20.04 22.03 37.75
N PHE A 243 -18.74 22.12 38.05
CA PHE A 243 -18.25 22.14 39.42
C PHE A 243 -18.63 23.42 40.17
N LEU A 244 -18.51 24.59 39.52
CA LEU A 244 -18.83 25.87 40.13
C LEU A 244 -20.33 26.03 40.36
N PHE A 245 -21.18 25.54 39.45
CA PHE A 245 -22.63 25.47 39.68
C PHE A 245 -22.96 24.63 40.91
N LEU A 246 -22.43 23.40 40.97
CA LEU A 246 -22.66 22.50 42.10
C LEU A 246 -22.19 23.09 43.43
N ALA A 247 -21.00 23.69 43.45
CA ALA A 247 -20.47 24.33 44.64
C ALA A 247 -21.33 25.53 45.08
N SER A 248 -21.87 26.29 44.12
CA SER A 248 -22.73 27.44 44.38
C SER A 248 -24.10 27.02 44.89
N ASP A 249 -24.70 25.97 44.31
CA ASP A 249 -25.97 25.38 44.76
C ASP A 249 -25.87 24.79 46.17
N ILE A 250 -24.78 24.06 46.47
CA ILE A 250 -24.52 23.54 47.82
C ILE A 250 -24.33 24.69 48.81
N ALA A 251 -23.58 25.73 48.44
CA ALA A 251 -23.38 26.90 49.29
C ALA A 251 -24.70 27.66 49.53
N TYR A 252 -25.52 27.82 48.49
CA TYR A 252 -26.84 28.43 48.57
C TYR A 252 -27.77 27.64 49.50
N ALA A 253 -27.82 26.31 49.35
CA ALA A 253 -28.60 25.44 50.23
C ALA A 253 -28.10 25.46 51.69
N ALA A 254 -26.79 25.51 51.91
CA ALA A 254 -26.20 25.61 53.25
C ALA A 254 -26.49 26.96 53.93
N MET A 255 -26.61 28.02 53.15
CA MET A 255 -26.81 29.40 53.62
C MET A 255 -28.27 29.84 53.60
N ALA A 256 -29.21 28.95 53.26
CA ALA A 256 -30.65 29.27 53.17
C ALA A 256 -31.25 29.81 54.49
N ASN A 257 -30.62 29.53 55.63
CA ASN A 257 -31.02 30.02 56.96
C ASN A 257 -30.14 31.19 57.48
N ALA A 258 -29.20 31.70 56.68
CA ALA A 258 -28.31 32.81 57.03
C ALA A 258 -28.89 34.17 56.57
N SER A 259 -28.35 35.29 57.08
CA SER A 259 -28.80 36.63 56.67
C SER A 259 -28.63 36.87 55.17
N THR A 260 -29.48 37.75 54.59
CA THR A 260 -29.52 38.10 53.16
C THR A 260 -28.15 38.51 52.58
N ASP A 261 -27.26 39.08 53.40
CA ASP A 261 -25.91 39.49 53.00
C ASP A 261 -24.99 38.30 52.69
N THR A 262 -25.25 37.14 53.29
CA THR A 262 -24.45 35.92 53.12
C THR A 262 -24.83 35.19 51.83
N MET A 263 -26.09 35.24 51.42
CA MET A 263 -26.60 34.67 50.17
C MET A 263 -26.02 35.37 48.93
N GLN A 264 -25.57 36.63 49.02
CA GLN A 264 -25.00 37.33 47.85
C GLN A 264 -23.61 36.77 47.45
N TRP A 265 -22.93 36.01 48.30
CA TRP A 265 -21.66 35.36 47.95
C TRP A 265 -21.82 34.20 46.95
N THR A 266 -23.00 33.59 46.85
CA THR A 266 -23.24 32.49 45.88
C THR A 266 -23.32 33.00 44.45
N ASP A 267 -23.76 34.26 44.26
CA ASP A 267 -23.83 34.91 42.95
C ASP A 267 -22.46 35.03 42.30
N VAL A 268 -21.40 35.19 43.10
CA VAL A 268 -20.00 35.16 42.64
C VAL A 268 -19.66 33.80 42.03
N GLY A 269 -20.13 32.71 42.65
CA GLY A 269 -19.90 31.35 42.17
C GLY A 269 -20.62 31.07 40.84
N PHE A 270 -21.89 31.46 40.71
CA PHE A 270 -22.64 31.36 39.46
C PHE A 270 -22.03 32.22 38.34
N LEU A 271 -21.56 33.42 38.68
CA LEU A 271 -20.87 34.29 37.72
C LEU A 271 -19.57 33.65 37.21
N LEU A 272 -18.76 33.07 38.11
CA LEU A 272 -17.55 32.34 37.75
C LEU A 272 -17.87 31.13 36.85
N ALA A 273 -19.00 30.46 37.07
CA ALA A 273 -19.45 29.38 36.21
C ALA A 273 -19.72 29.87 34.78
N TYR A 274 -20.47 30.98 34.61
CA TYR A 274 -20.68 31.58 33.27
C TYR A 274 -19.36 31.99 32.59
N LEU A 275 -18.38 32.47 33.35
CA LEU A 275 -17.04 32.76 32.84
C LEU A 275 -16.31 31.48 32.39
N ALA A 276 -16.41 30.40 33.15
CA ALA A 276 -15.83 29.11 32.78
C ALA A 276 -16.45 28.55 31.49
N LEU A 277 -17.78 28.68 31.32
CA LEU A 277 -18.45 28.33 30.07
C LEU A 277 -17.97 29.18 28.89
N GLY A 278 -17.81 30.49 29.09
CA GLY A 278 -17.28 31.39 28.07
C GLY A 278 -15.84 31.04 27.66
N VAL A 279 -14.97 30.73 28.62
CA VAL A 279 -13.61 30.23 28.34
C VAL A 279 -13.67 28.90 27.58
N ALA A 280 -14.58 28.00 27.96
CA ALA A 280 -14.75 26.71 27.31
C ALA A 280 -15.12 26.86 25.83
N VAL A 281 -16.10 27.70 25.52
CA VAL A 281 -16.66 27.82 24.16
C VAL A 281 -15.79 28.69 23.25
N LEU A 282 -15.07 29.66 23.81
CA LEU A 282 -14.24 30.55 23.01
C LEU A 282 -12.88 29.94 22.66
N ASP A 283 -12.42 28.92 23.40
CA ASP A 283 -11.17 28.24 23.08
C ASP A 283 -11.23 27.54 21.70
N PRO A 284 -10.15 27.56 20.89
CA PRO A 284 -10.13 26.91 19.58
C PRO A 284 -10.49 25.41 19.61
N SER A 285 -10.22 24.72 20.72
CA SER A 285 -10.54 23.30 20.89
C SER A 285 -12.04 23.02 20.95
N ALA A 286 -12.88 24.01 21.28
CA ALA A 286 -14.33 23.86 21.31
C ALA A 286 -14.89 23.39 19.95
N LYS A 287 -14.29 23.84 18.85
CA LYS A 287 -14.74 23.53 17.48
C LYS A 287 -14.59 22.05 17.09
N ARG A 288 -13.75 21.32 17.83
CA ARG A 288 -13.36 19.93 17.60
C ARG A 288 -13.60 19.05 18.83
N ILE A 289 -14.44 19.50 19.75
CA ILE A 289 -14.64 18.85 21.04
C ILE A 289 -15.18 17.41 20.89
N ALA A 290 -15.96 17.18 19.82
CA ALA A 290 -16.60 15.92 19.49
C ALA A 290 -15.91 15.15 18.34
N ASP A 291 -14.69 15.54 17.92
CA ASP A 291 -13.97 14.80 16.88
C ASP A 291 -13.38 13.49 17.45
N PRO A 292 -13.32 12.40 16.67
CA PRO A 292 -12.66 11.16 17.08
C PRO A 292 -11.21 11.41 17.49
N GLN A 293 -10.79 10.86 18.63
CA GLN A 293 -9.45 11.06 19.16
C GLN A 293 -8.57 9.84 18.88
N THR A 294 -7.62 9.96 17.96
CA THR A 294 -6.60 8.94 17.69
C THR A 294 -5.32 9.29 18.44
N GLY A 295 -5.12 8.73 19.63
CA GLY A 295 -3.87 8.84 20.38
C GLY A 295 -4.03 8.60 21.88
N ASP A 296 -3.04 7.92 22.47
CA ASP A 296 -2.93 7.72 23.90
C ASP A 296 -2.58 9.07 24.56
N GLY A 297 -3.60 9.84 24.95
CA GLY A 297 -3.40 11.11 25.64
C GLY A 297 -2.66 10.91 26.97
N ASP A 298 -1.91 11.92 27.44
CA ASP A 298 -1.05 11.87 28.63
C ASP A 298 -1.64 11.02 29.78
N GLY A 299 -1.11 9.81 29.94
CA GLY A 299 -1.60 8.84 30.92
C GLY A 299 -1.49 9.36 32.36
N ARG A 300 -0.54 10.27 32.64
CA ARG A 300 -0.30 10.80 33.99
C ARG A 300 -1.49 11.60 34.51
N VAL A 301 -2.04 12.50 33.69
CA VAL A 301 -3.23 13.30 34.05
C VAL A 301 -4.45 12.41 34.26
N ARG A 302 -4.59 11.36 33.42
CA ARG A 302 -5.63 10.36 33.61
C ARG A 302 -5.48 9.70 34.99
N TYR A 303 -4.31 9.17 35.34
CA TYR A 303 -4.07 8.54 36.64
C TYR A 303 -4.28 9.48 37.83
N VAL A 304 -3.89 10.76 37.72
CA VAL A 304 -4.15 11.78 38.75
C VAL A 304 -5.64 12.02 38.93
N LEU A 305 -6.40 12.18 37.85
CA LEU A 305 -7.86 12.35 37.90
C LEU A 305 -8.55 11.13 38.51
N ILE A 306 -8.15 9.93 38.11
CA ILE A 306 -8.74 8.73 38.71
C ILE A 306 -8.27 8.58 40.18
N GLY A 307 -7.07 9.02 40.55
CA GLY A 307 -6.59 9.07 41.93
C GLY A 307 -7.42 10.03 42.80
N ALA A 308 -7.69 11.24 42.30
CA ALA A 308 -8.55 12.21 42.96
C ALA A 308 -9.97 11.67 43.16
N ALA A 309 -10.51 10.92 42.19
CA ALA A 309 -11.82 10.26 42.30
C ALA A 309 -11.88 9.17 43.41
N ILE A 310 -10.75 8.61 43.84
CA ILE A 310 -10.68 7.69 44.98
C ILE A 310 -10.66 8.45 46.30
N VAL A 311 -9.87 9.53 46.35
CA VAL A 311 -9.58 10.26 47.60
C VAL A 311 -10.74 11.18 47.98
N ALA A 312 -11.41 11.79 46.99
CA ALA A 312 -12.52 12.72 47.18
C ALA A 312 -13.61 12.16 48.11
N PRO A 313 -14.18 10.95 47.89
CA PRO A 313 -15.17 10.39 48.80
C PRO A 313 -14.71 10.24 50.26
N SER A 314 -13.45 9.84 50.48
CA SER A 314 -12.89 9.70 51.83
C SER A 314 -12.73 11.05 52.53
N ILE A 315 -12.35 12.09 51.78
CA ILE A 315 -12.30 13.46 52.28
C ILE A 315 -13.71 13.96 52.59
N THR A 316 -14.68 13.69 51.71
CA THR A 316 -16.09 14.07 51.92
C THR A 316 -16.64 13.44 53.20
N VAL A 317 -16.42 12.15 53.42
CA VAL A 317 -16.80 11.45 54.66
C VAL A 317 -16.09 12.07 55.87
N ALA A 318 -14.79 12.34 55.78
CA ALA A 318 -14.04 12.97 56.87
C ALA A 318 -14.58 14.36 57.22
N VAL A 319 -14.91 15.18 56.21
CA VAL A 319 -15.52 16.51 56.40
C VAL A 319 -16.92 16.38 57.01
N LEU A 320 -17.73 15.42 56.54
CA LEU A 320 -19.07 15.15 57.10
C LEU A 320 -19.00 14.84 58.59
N VAL A 321 -18.07 13.97 58.97
CA VAL A 321 -17.88 13.49 60.34
C VAL A 321 -17.27 14.56 61.25
N THR A 322 -16.34 15.38 60.74
CA THR A 322 -15.57 16.33 61.56
C THR A 322 -16.18 17.73 61.64
N VAL A 323 -16.90 18.17 60.61
CA VAL A 323 -17.40 19.56 60.50
C VAL A 323 -18.90 19.68 60.75
N LEU A 324 -19.70 18.70 60.30
CA LEU A 324 -21.17 18.82 60.30
C LEU A 324 -21.87 18.10 61.46
N GLY A 325 -21.16 17.25 62.21
CA GLY A 325 -21.50 16.79 63.57
C GLY A 325 -22.71 15.84 63.73
N ASP A 326 -23.71 15.89 62.85
CA ASP A 326 -24.93 15.08 62.95
C ASP A 326 -25.25 14.40 61.61
N PHE A 327 -25.07 13.07 61.51
CA PHE A 327 -25.22 12.33 60.26
C PHE A 327 -25.91 10.98 60.46
N ASN A 328 -26.65 10.53 59.45
CA ASN A 328 -27.27 9.21 59.46
C ASN A 328 -26.21 8.12 59.18
N ALA A 329 -25.85 7.34 60.19
CA ALA A 329 -24.83 6.29 60.10
C ALA A 329 -25.10 5.26 58.99
N VAL A 330 -26.37 4.97 58.68
CA VAL A 330 -26.75 4.02 57.61
C VAL A 330 -26.38 4.58 56.23
N VAL A 331 -26.59 5.88 56.02
CA VAL A 331 -26.26 6.57 54.77
C VAL A 331 -24.74 6.65 54.59
N LEU A 332 -24.00 6.93 55.67
CA LEU A 332 -22.55 6.98 55.65
C LEU A 332 -21.91 5.63 55.33
N VAL A 333 -22.37 4.57 56.00
CA VAL A 333 -21.90 3.20 55.77
C VAL A 333 -22.27 2.74 54.36
N GLY A 334 -23.50 2.99 53.91
CA GLY A 334 -23.95 2.67 52.55
C GLY A 334 -23.08 3.33 51.49
N ALA A 335 -22.79 4.63 51.64
CA ALA A 335 -21.93 5.35 50.71
C ALA A 335 -20.49 4.78 50.72
N THR A 336 -19.93 4.52 51.90
CA THR A 336 -18.57 3.96 52.05
C THR A 336 -18.45 2.60 51.36
N VAL A 337 -19.46 1.74 51.48
CA VAL A 337 -19.52 0.43 50.80
C VAL A 337 -19.60 0.59 49.29
N VAL A 338 -20.41 1.51 48.79
CA VAL A 338 -20.52 1.80 47.35
C VAL A 338 -19.19 2.30 46.79
N ILE A 339 -18.57 3.27 47.47
CA ILE A 339 -17.25 3.81 47.10
C ILE A 339 -16.21 2.69 47.09
N ALA A 340 -16.11 1.89 48.16
CA ALA A 340 -15.17 0.79 48.26
C ALA A 340 -15.37 -0.25 47.15
N THR A 341 -16.62 -0.60 46.84
CA THR A 341 -16.95 -1.56 45.77
C THR A 341 -16.52 -1.05 44.40
N VAL A 342 -16.75 0.24 44.11
CA VAL A 342 -16.31 0.86 42.85
C VAL A 342 -14.78 0.88 42.74
N VAL A 343 -14.07 1.18 43.83
CA VAL A 343 -12.61 1.15 43.89
C VAL A 343 -12.06 -0.27 43.69
N SER A 344 -12.68 -1.30 44.28
CA SER A 344 -12.27 -2.70 44.11
C SER A 344 -12.48 -3.21 42.68
N VAL A 345 -13.65 -2.92 42.06
CA VAL A 345 -13.92 -3.26 40.65
C VAL A 345 -12.91 -2.59 39.71
N ARG A 346 -12.44 -1.39 40.06
CA ARG A 346 -11.41 -0.67 39.30
C ARG A 346 -10.04 -1.36 39.36
N ILE A 347 -9.57 -1.75 40.55
CA ILE A 347 -8.27 -2.43 40.69
C ILE A 347 -8.27 -3.72 39.87
N ALA A 348 -9.37 -4.50 39.94
CA ALA A 348 -9.51 -5.73 39.17
C ALA A 348 -9.47 -5.50 37.64
N ARG A 349 -10.14 -4.46 37.14
CA ARG A 349 -10.14 -4.13 35.70
C ARG A 349 -8.80 -3.59 35.21
N MET A 350 -8.08 -2.82 36.05
CA MET A 350 -6.75 -2.31 35.71
C MET A 350 -5.75 -3.47 35.53
N MET A 351 -5.74 -4.41 36.47
CA MET A 351 -4.89 -5.60 36.39
C MET A 351 -5.20 -6.45 35.15
N ALA A 352 -6.49 -6.64 34.81
CA ALA A 352 -6.88 -7.39 33.61
C ALA A 352 -6.43 -6.71 32.30
N SER A 353 -6.50 -5.38 32.23
CA SER A 353 -6.09 -4.63 31.04
C SER A 353 -4.57 -4.66 30.81
N GLU A 354 -3.78 -4.60 31.88
CA GLU A 354 -2.32 -4.63 31.81
C GLU A 354 -1.81 -6.03 31.42
N GLN A 355 -2.45 -7.09 31.95
CA GLN A 355 -2.14 -8.48 31.57
C GLN A 355 -2.41 -8.74 30.08
N GLN A 356 -3.51 -8.23 29.55
CA GLN A 356 -3.85 -8.41 28.13
C GLN A 356 -2.90 -7.64 27.19
N ALA A 357 -2.37 -6.50 27.63
CA ALA A 357 -1.36 -5.74 26.89
C ALA A 357 0.00 -6.47 26.86
N ARG A 358 0.43 -7.05 28.00
CA ARG A 358 1.69 -7.81 28.08
C ARG A 358 1.64 -9.08 27.23
N ALA A 359 0.55 -9.86 27.30
CA ALA A 359 0.41 -11.08 26.51
C ALA A 359 0.42 -10.83 24.99
N ARG A 360 -0.14 -9.70 24.52
CA ARG A 360 -0.09 -9.31 23.11
C ARG A 360 1.30 -8.86 22.68
N ALA A 361 2.02 -8.15 23.55
CA ALA A 361 3.41 -7.75 23.26
C ALA A 361 4.32 -8.97 23.15
N GLU A 362 4.19 -9.93 24.07
CA GLU A 362 4.97 -11.18 24.06
C GLU A 362 4.66 -12.04 22.81
N ALA A 363 3.38 -12.20 22.46
CA ALA A 363 3.01 -12.94 21.24
C ALA A 363 3.49 -12.26 19.95
N ALA A 364 3.49 -10.92 19.90
CA ALA A 364 4.00 -10.17 18.76
C ALA A 364 5.53 -10.27 18.64
N THR A 365 6.26 -10.25 19.77
CA THR A 365 7.71 -10.47 19.76
C THR A 365 8.08 -11.88 19.36
N ASP A 366 7.32 -12.90 19.78
CA ASP A 366 7.57 -14.30 19.39
C ASP A 366 7.30 -14.53 17.89
N LEU A 367 6.25 -13.93 17.34
CA LEU A 367 5.96 -13.96 15.91
C LEU A 367 7.04 -13.25 15.09
N LEU A 368 7.48 -12.06 15.53
CA LEU A 368 8.56 -11.32 14.88
C LEU A 368 9.89 -12.07 14.95
N ALA A 369 10.19 -12.73 16.07
CA ALA A 369 11.39 -13.55 16.22
C ALA A 369 11.36 -14.80 15.32
N ARG A 370 10.20 -15.46 15.18
CA ARG A 370 10.04 -16.60 14.26
C ARG A 370 10.11 -16.16 12.79
N SER A 371 9.44 -15.07 12.41
CA SER A 371 9.45 -14.57 11.03
C SER A 371 10.78 -13.93 10.58
N ALA A 372 11.66 -13.58 11.52
CA ALA A 372 12.95 -12.95 11.18
C ALA A 372 13.89 -13.93 10.45
N LEU A 373 13.86 -15.21 10.80
CA LEU A 373 14.81 -16.23 10.32
C LEU A 373 14.17 -17.46 9.69
N THR A 374 12.84 -17.60 9.68
CA THR A 374 12.15 -18.76 9.08
C THR A 374 11.13 -18.33 8.03
N ASP A 375 10.98 -19.16 6.99
CA ASP A 375 9.93 -19.06 5.99
C ASP A 375 8.63 -19.66 6.52
N VAL A 376 7.52 -18.93 6.35
CA VAL A 376 6.24 -19.28 6.97
C VAL A 376 5.48 -20.40 6.25
N VAL A 377 5.82 -20.69 4.98
CA VAL A 377 5.12 -21.71 4.19
C VAL A 377 5.80 -23.07 4.36
N THR A 378 7.13 -23.12 4.26
CA THR A 378 7.88 -24.38 4.35
C THR A 378 8.45 -24.67 5.73
N GLY A 379 8.58 -23.66 6.59
CA GLY A 379 9.24 -23.78 7.90
C GLY A 379 10.77 -23.83 7.83
N LEU A 380 11.36 -23.76 6.63
CA LEU A 380 12.80 -23.70 6.44
C LEU A 380 13.38 -22.37 6.90
N PRO A 381 14.67 -22.30 7.26
CA PRO A 381 15.36 -21.03 7.47
C PRO A 381 15.32 -20.15 6.20
N ASN A 382 15.14 -18.84 6.38
CA ASN A 382 14.96 -17.88 5.29
C ASN A 382 16.30 -17.26 4.81
N ARG A 383 16.25 -16.33 3.84
CA ARG A 383 17.43 -15.62 3.33
C ARG A 383 18.30 -14.97 4.42
N ASN A 384 17.71 -14.41 5.47
CA ASN A 384 18.48 -13.77 6.54
C ASN A 384 19.31 -14.82 7.31
N ALA A 385 18.71 -15.97 7.61
CA ALA A 385 19.41 -17.08 8.24
C ALA A 385 20.53 -17.62 7.35
N LEU A 386 20.30 -17.73 6.03
CA LEU A 386 21.32 -18.19 5.08
C LEU A 386 22.59 -17.31 5.12
N VAL A 387 22.43 -15.99 5.02
CA VAL A 387 23.56 -15.05 5.00
C VAL A 387 24.34 -15.08 6.32
N GLU A 388 23.65 -15.26 7.45
CA GLU A 388 24.30 -15.44 8.76
C GLU A 388 25.04 -16.79 8.89
N GLU A 389 24.53 -17.85 8.25
CA GLU A 389 25.08 -19.21 8.38
C GLU A 389 26.21 -19.51 7.39
N ILE A 390 26.27 -18.87 6.21
CA ILE A 390 27.33 -19.10 5.21
C ILE A 390 28.75 -19.01 5.83
N PRO A 391 29.11 -17.94 6.58
CA PRO A 391 30.43 -17.85 7.22
C PRO A 391 30.67 -18.89 8.30
N THR A 392 29.64 -19.54 8.84
CA THR A 392 29.81 -20.55 9.88
C THR A 392 29.90 -21.95 9.28
N VAL A 393 29.09 -22.24 8.27
CA VAL A 393 28.96 -23.57 7.64
C VAL A 393 30.04 -23.80 6.59
N LEU A 394 30.48 -22.77 5.87
CA LEU A 394 31.45 -22.90 4.77
C LEU A 394 32.88 -22.45 5.11
N CYS A 395 33.15 -21.96 6.32
CA CYS A 395 34.45 -21.41 6.74
C CYS A 395 35.43 -22.46 7.31
N ASP A 396 35.19 -23.74 7.04
CA ASP A 396 36.18 -24.77 7.35
C ASP A 396 37.33 -24.72 6.33
N LEU A 397 38.51 -24.27 6.76
CA LEU A 397 39.69 -24.13 5.90
C LEU A 397 40.27 -25.48 5.46
N ASP A 398 39.98 -26.56 6.20
CA ASP A 398 40.51 -27.89 5.92
C ASP A 398 39.68 -28.66 4.88
N HIS A 399 38.44 -28.24 4.64
CA HIS A 399 37.52 -28.90 3.71
C HIS A 399 36.93 -27.94 2.67
N ARG A 400 36.41 -28.45 1.55
CA ARG A 400 35.70 -27.59 0.59
C ARG A 400 34.25 -27.42 1.02
N GLY A 401 33.73 -26.20 0.85
CA GLY A 401 32.31 -25.88 0.95
C GLY A 401 31.70 -25.69 -0.44
N ALA A 402 30.40 -25.90 -0.57
CA ALA A 402 29.64 -25.56 -1.77
C ALA A 402 28.26 -25.03 -1.41
N LEU A 403 27.75 -24.15 -2.26
CA LEU A 403 26.40 -23.62 -2.22
C LEU A 403 25.68 -24.11 -3.47
N LEU A 404 24.55 -24.78 -3.29
CA LEU A 404 23.64 -25.20 -4.35
C LEU A 404 22.46 -24.22 -4.35
N PHE A 405 22.23 -23.55 -5.47
CA PHE A 405 21.06 -22.71 -5.70
C PHE A 405 20.07 -23.48 -6.58
N ILE A 406 18.83 -23.63 -6.12
CA ILE A 406 17.80 -24.47 -6.72
C ILE A 406 16.60 -23.60 -7.04
N ASP A 407 16.11 -23.69 -8.27
CA ASP A 407 14.87 -23.03 -8.70
C ASP A 407 13.92 -24.05 -9.32
N LEU A 408 12.64 -23.98 -8.93
CA LEU A 408 11.61 -24.88 -9.47
C LEU A 408 11.12 -24.41 -10.84
N ASP A 409 11.41 -25.19 -11.87
CA ASP A 409 11.10 -24.85 -13.25
C ASP A 409 9.58 -24.70 -13.46
N ARG A 410 9.18 -23.55 -14.01
CA ARG A 410 7.78 -23.23 -14.36
C ARG A 410 6.82 -23.23 -13.16
N PHE A 411 7.30 -22.99 -11.94
CA PHE A 411 6.42 -22.93 -10.75
C PHE A 411 5.30 -21.89 -10.88
N LYS A 412 5.54 -20.77 -11.57
CA LYS A 412 4.50 -19.77 -11.87
C LYS A 412 3.29 -20.38 -12.61
N LEU A 413 3.53 -21.27 -13.58
CA LEU A 413 2.45 -21.96 -14.31
C LEU A 413 1.59 -22.82 -13.38
N VAL A 414 2.18 -23.41 -12.34
CA VAL A 414 1.45 -24.15 -11.30
C VAL A 414 0.50 -23.22 -10.55
N ASN A 415 0.98 -22.05 -10.12
CA ASN A 415 0.14 -21.05 -9.46
C ASN A 415 -0.98 -20.55 -10.36
N ASP A 416 -0.68 -20.28 -11.63
CA ASP A 416 -1.64 -19.72 -12.58
C ASP A 416 -2.71 -20.75 -12.97
N THR A 417 -2.36 -22.05 -13.05
CA THR A 417 -3.27 -23.11 -13.49
C THR A 417 -4.03 -23.77 -12.35
N ALA A 418 -3.38 -24.01 -11.20
CA ALA A 418 -3.92 -24.77 -10.07
C ALA A 418 -4.19 -23.91 -8.82
N GLY A 419 -3.80 -22.63 -8.84
CA GLY A 419 -4.00 -21.68 -7.75
C GLY A 419 -2.89 -21.68 -6.70
N HIS A 420 -2.80 -20.58 -5.95
CA HIS A 420 -1.73 -20.38 -4.96
C HIS A 420 -1.67 -21.43 -3.85
N GLN A 421 -2.81 -21.99 -3.43
CA GLN A 421 -2.83 -23.05 -2.43
C GLN A 421 -2.10 -24.32 -2.92
N ALA A 422 -2.29 -24.67 -4.19
CA ALA A 422 -1.58 -25.78 -4.80
C ALA A 422 -0.07 -25.49 -4.92
N GLY A 423 0.30 -24.25 -5.23
CA GLY A 423 1.69 -23.80 -5.20
C GLY A 423 2.33 -23.96 -3.82
N ASP A 424 1.63 -23.54 -2.75
CA ASP A 424 2.13 -23.70 -1.38
C ASP A 424 2.31 -25.17 -0.99
N ASP A 425 1.43 -26.07 -1.45
CA ASP A 425 1.54 -27.51 -1.23
C ASP A 425 2.76 -28.10 -1.94
N VAL A 426 3.00 -27.69 -3.19
CA VAL A 426 4.22 -28.05 -3.94
C VAL A 426 5.47 -27.54 -3.23
N LEU A 427 5.47 -26.32 -2.71
CA LEU A 427 6.62 -25.75 -2.00
C LEU A 427 6.95 -26.54 -0.72
N ARG A 428 5.93 -26.95 0.05
CA ARG A 428 6.11 -27.75 1.26
C ARG A 428 6.68 -29.14 0.95
N GLU A 429 6.16 -29.78 -0.08
CA GLU A 429 6.65 -31.09 -0.53
C GLU A 429 8.07 -31.00 -1.10
N SER A 430 8.38 -29.96 -1.90
CA SER A 430 9.72 -29.70 -2.42
C SER A 430 10.72 -29.51 -1.28
N ALA A 431 10.36 -28.74 -0.24
CA ALA A 431 11.19 -28.57 0.95
C ALA A 431 11.52 -29.92 1.60
N ALA A 432 10.50 -30.76 1.82
CA ALA A 432 10.68 -32.09 2.42
C ALA A 432 11.57 -33.01 1.56
N ARG A 433 11.42 -32.98 0.24
CA ARG A 433 12.25 -33.76 -0.68
C ARG A 433 13.70 -33.29 -0.69
N VAL A 434 13.93 -31.98 -0.72
CA VAL A 434 15.30 -31.41 -0.65
C VAL A 434 15.95 -31.77 0.68
N GLU A 435 15.26 -31.63 1.82
CA GLU A 435 15.77 -32.03 3.14
C GLU A 435 16.12 -33.53 3.21
N SER A 436 15.31 -34.40 2.59
CA SER A 436 15.59 -35.85 2.55
C SER A 436 16.82 -36.21 1.71
N CYS A 437 17.25 -35.32 0.82
CA CYS A 437 18.38 -35.55 -0.07
C CYS A 437 19.72 -35.12 0.54
N VAL A 438 19.73 -34.34 1.61
CA VAL A 438 20.96 -33.79 2.19
C VAL A 438 21.39 -34.54 3.46
N ARG A 439 22.68 -34.47 3.82
CA ARG A 439 23.20 -35.10 5.06
C ARG A 439 23.00 -34.18 6.27
N ALA A 440 23.14 -34.74 7.47
CA ALA A 440 22.97 -33.98 8.73
C ALA A 440 23.91 -32.77 8.92
N GLY A 441 25.02 -32.69 8.18
CA GLY A 441 25.95 -31.55 8.19
C GLY A 441 25.65 -30.47 7.15
N ASP A 442 24.71 -30.73 6.23
CA ASP A 442 24.27 -29.78 5.23
C ASP A 442 23.02 -29.02 5.75
N ARG A 443 22.78 -27.82 5.22
CA ARG A 443 21.70 -26.95 5.68
C ARG A 443 20.84 -26.52 4.48
N VAL A 444 19.53 -26.63 4.61
CA VAL A 444 18.56 -26.25 3.56
C VAL A 444 17.86 -24.96 3.96
N PHE A 445 17.70 -24.07 2.99
CA PHE A 445 17.09 -22.75 3.15
C PHE A 445 16.07 -22.53 2.03
N ARG A 446 15.08 -21.66 2.29
CA ARG A 446 14.21 -21.11 1.25
C ARG A 446 14.41 -19.60 1.21
N LEU A 447 14.76 -19.07 0.04
CA LEU A 447 15.03 -17.65 -0.13
C LEU A 447 13.73 -16.86 -0.24
N ALA A 448 13.02 -17.08 -1.34
CA ALA A 448 11.72 -16.52 -1.67
C ALA A 448 11.11 -17.31 -2.85
N GLY A 449 9.80 -17.22 -3.07
CA GLY A 449 9.17 -17.85 -4.24
C GLY A 449 9.47 -19.35 -4.34
N ASP A 450 10.01 -19.76 -5.48
CA ASP A 450 10.41 -21.10 -5.87
C ASP A 450 11.90 -21.42 -5.62
N GLU A 451 12.63 -20.54 -4.91
CA GLU A 451 14.07 -20.64 -4.75
C GLU A 451 14.48 -21.29 -3.42
N PHE A 452 15.31 -22.32 -3.51
CA PHE A 452 15.91 -23.04 -2.38
C PHE A 452 17.42 -22.99 -2.44
N VAL A 453 18.08 -23.02 -1.29
CA VAL A 453 19.54 -23.08 -1.19
C VAL A 453 19.96 -24.22 -0.28
N VAL A 454 21.00 -24.95 -0.68
CA VAL A 454 21.65 -25.96 0.16
C VAL A 454 23.11 -25.58 0.39
N LEU A 455 23.51 -25.50 1.65
CA LEU A 455 24.91 -25.36 2.04
C LEU A 455 25.50 -26.73 2.33
N CYS A 456 26.48 -27.14 1.53
CA CYS A 456 27.22 -28.38 1.69
C CYS A 456 28.59 -28.10 2.33
N SER A 457 28.82 -28.60 3.54
CA SER A 457 30.07 -28.41 4.30
C SER A 457 30.91 -29.69 4.35
N GLY A 458 32.22 -29.60 4.63
CA GLY A 458 33.03 -30.79 4.93
C GLY A 458 33.30 -31.71 3.73
N MET A 459 33.31 -31.20 2.50
CA MET A 459 33.56 -32.03 1.32
C MET A 459 35.04 -32.30 1.10
N SER A 460 35.35 -33.55 0.73
CA SER A 460 36.70 -33.99 0.39
C SER A 460 36.97 -33.90 -1.12
N ARG A 461 35.92 -33.98 -1.95
CA ARG A 461 35.99 -33.87 -3.42
C ARG A 461 34.85 -32.99 -3.97
N GLY A 462 35.08 -32.36 -5.13
CA GLY A 462 34.08 -31.52 -5.80
C GLY A 462 32.83 -32.30 -6.23
N ASP A 463 33.02 -33.54 -6.68
CA ASP A 463 31.96 -34.43 -7.16
C ASP A 463 30.87 -34.74 -6.12
N GLU A 464 31.15 -34.52 -4.82
CA GLU A 464 30.18 -34.69 -3.75
C GLU A 464 29.00 -33.71 -3.88
N ALA A 465 29.27 -32.44 -4.23
CA ALA A 465 28.23 -31.43 -4.41
C ALA A 465 27.35 -31.73 -5.64
N GLU A 466 27.97 -32.17 -6.74
CA GLU A 466 27.26 -32.56 -7.96
C GLU A 466 26.37 -33.79 -7.72
N SER A 467 26.84 -34.74 -6.90
CA SER A 467 26.04 -35.91 -6.49
C SER A 467 24.81 -35.51 -5.66
N VAL A 468 24.96 -34.56 -4.73
CA VAL A 468 23.83 -34.00 -3.96
C VAL A 468 22.85 -33.28 -4.88
N ALA A 469 23.34 -32.42 -5.78
CA ALA A 469 22.51 -31.69 -6.73
C ALA A 469 21.73 -32.63 -7.67
N THR A 470 22.38 -33.66 -8.20
CA THR A 470 21.75 -34.67 -9.06
C THR A 470 20.64 -35.40 -8.31
N ARG A 471 20.89 -35.82 -7.07
CA ARG A 471 19.89 -36.49 -6.23
C ARG A 471 18.69 -35.59 -5.93
N ILE A 472 18.92 -34.31 -5.66
CA ILE A 472 17.85 -33.32 -5.48
C ILE A 472 17.03 -33.16 -6.77
N SER A 473 17.70 -33.00 -7.91
CA SER A 473 17.04 -32.86 -9.21
C SER A 473 16.17 -34.08 -9.54
N ASP A 474 16.67 -35.28 -9.30
CA ASP A 474 15.93 -36.53 -9.51
C ASP A 474 14.73 -36.65 -8.55
N ALA A 475 14.88 -36.30 -7.26
CA ALA A 475 13.78 -36.35 -6.29
C ALA A 475 12.67 -35.34 -6.61
N LEU A 476 13.03 -34.16 -7.13
CA LEU A 476 12.05 -33.14 -7.53
C LEU A 476 11.33 -33.52 -8.82
N ARG A 477 11.89 -34.40 -9.66
CA ARG A 477 11.25 -34.88 -10.90
C ARG A 477 10.03 -35.77 -10.65
N ASP A 478 9.96 -36.43 -9.49
CA ASP A 478 8.81 -37.27 -9.15
C ASP A 478 7.52 -36.43 -9.05
N PRO A 479 6.36 -36.97 -9.45
CA PRO A 479 5.11 -36.22 -9.44
C PRO A 479 4.72 -35.71 -8.05
N PHE A 480 4.20 -34.48 -7.98
CA PHE A 480 3.63 -33.87 -6.79
C PHE A 480 2.13 -34.15 -6.75
N THR A 481 1.65 -34.73 -5.63
CA THR A 481 0.22 -34.98 -5.44
C THR A 481 -0.41 -33.78 -4.73
N VAL A 482 -1.28 -33.05 -5.43
CA VAL A 482 -2.01 -31.89 -4.88
C VAL A 482 -3.50 -32.10 -5.09
N GLY A 483 -4.22 -32.36 -3.99
CA GLY A 483 -5.62 -32.79 -4.06
C GLY A 483 -5.76 -34.13 -4.78
N GLU A 484 -6.48 -34.13 -5.91
CA GLU A 484 -6.67 -35.32 -6.78
C GLU A 484 -5.78 -35.29 -8.05
N SER A 485 -4.96 -34.25 -8.24
CA SER A 485 -4.16 -34.05 -9.45
C SER A 485 -2.67 -34.33 -9.21
N SER A 486 -1.99 -34.77 -10.27
CA SER A 486 -0.54 -35.01 -10.30
C SER A 486 0.14 -33.90 -11.09
N ILE A 487 1.05 -33.16 -10.45
CA ILE A 487 1.78 -32.04 -11.05
C ILE A 487 3.24 -32.44 -11.23
N PHE A 488 3.83 -32.14 -12.38
CA PHE A 488 5.25 -32.36 -12.64
C PHE A 488 5.95 -31.01 -12.58
N VAL A 489 6.94 -30.91 -11.69
CA VAL A 489 7.82 -29.76 -11.56
C VAL A 489 9.23 -30.30 -11.65
N GLY A 490 10.12 -29.63 -12.34
CA GLY A 490 11.54 -29.98 -12.30
C GLY A 490 12.34 -28.88 -11.64
N ALA A 491 13.66 -29.06 -11.57
CA ALA A 491 14.53 -28.08 -10.93
C ALA A 491 15.79 -27.83 -11.75
N SER A 492 16.15 -26.56 -11.84
CA SER A 492 17.43 -26.10 -12.36
C SER A 492 18.34 -25.76 -11.18
N ILE A 493 19.56 -26.31 -11.16
CA ILE A 493 20.46 -26.22 -10.00
C ILE A 493 21.83 -25.68 -10.41
N GLY A 494 22.28 -24.64 -9.72
CA GLY A 494 23.61 -24.06 -9.84
C GLY A 494 24.48 -24.39 -8.63
N ILE A 495 25.77 -24.67 -8.84
CA ILE A 495 26.73 -25.02 -7.79
C ILE A 495 27.86 -24.00 -7.78
N ALA A 496 28.14 -23.37 -6.65
CA ALA A 496 29.36 -22.59 -6.45
C ALA A 496 30.20 -23.18 -5.30
N PHE A 497 31.51 -23.29 -5.52
CA PHE A 497 32.45 -23.81 -4.53
C PHE A 497 33.15 -22.67 -3.78
N THR A 498 33.46 -22.90 -2.50
CA THR A 498 34.42 -22.03 -1.81
C THR A 498 35.84 -22.28 -2.30
N HIS A 499 36.64 -21.22 -2.34
CA HIS A 499 38.06 -21.28 -2.69
C HIS A 499 38.90 -21.04 -1.43
N ARG A 500 39.91 -21.90 -1.19
CA ARG A 500 40.74 -21.87 0.01
C ARG A 500 41.55 -20.58 0.21
N ASP A 501 41.82 -19.85 -0.87
CA ASP A 501 42.68 -18.66 -0.87
C ASP A 501 41.91 -17.34 -1.08
N GLU A 502 40.57 -17.38 -1.09
CA GLU A 502 39.73 -16.19 -1.23
C GLU A 502 38.95 -15.90 0.06
N ASP A 503 38.85 -14.62 0.43
CA ASP A 503 37.96 -14.20 1.51
C ASP A 503 36.51 -14.60 1.15
N LEU A 504 35.86 -15.35 2.03
CA LEU A 504 34.48 -15.81 1.83
C LEU A 504 33.52 -14.62 1.96
N ASP A 505 33.02 -14.14 0.83
CA ASP A 505 31.92 -13.18 0.74
C ASP A 505 30.60 -13.93 0.48
N PRO A 506 29.66 -13.97 1.46
CA PRO A 506 28.39 -14.68 1.33
C PRO A 506 27.55 -14.25 0.13
N GLU A 507 27.53 -12.95 -0.20
CA GLU A 507 26.74 -12.46 -1.33
C GLU A 507 27.39 -12.86 -2.67
N ARG A 508 28.72 -12.90 -2.73
CA ARG A 508 29.45 -13.34 -3.93
C ARG A 508 29.23 -14.81 -4.25
N ILE A 509 29.34 -15.71 -3.27
CA ILE A 509 29.12 -17.16 -3.51
C ILE A 509 27.66 -17.47 -3.84
N LEU A 510 26.73 -16.75 -3.22
CA LEU A 510 25.31 -16.86 -3.55
C LEU A 510 25.04 -16.41 -5.00
N SER A 511 25.60 -15.27 -5.41
CA SER A 511 25.51 -14.77 -6.79
C SER A 511 26.15 -15.72 -7.80
N ASP A 512 27.27 -16.37 -7.46
CA ASP A 512 27.93 -17.32 -8.35
C ASP A 512 27.09 -18.59 -8.57
N ALA A 513 26.44 -19.09 -7.52
CA ALA A 513 25.54 -20.23 -7.64
C ALA A 513 24.27 -19.87 -8.42
N ASP A 514 23.73 -18.67 -8.22
CA ASP A 514 22.59 -18.15 -8.99
C ASP A 514 22.92 -18.05 -10.49
N LEU A 515 24.10 -17.50 -10.84
CA LEU A 515 24.57 -17.46 -12.23
C LEU A 515 24.69 -18.86 -12.87
N ALA A 516 25.16 -19.85 -12.11
CA ALA A 516 25.24 -21.23 -12.57
C ALA A 516 23.84 -21.85 -12.75
N MET A 517 22.90 -21.56 -11.84
CA MET A 517 21.51 -22.01 -11.93
C MET A 517 20.83 -21.41 -13.16
N TYR A 518 21.07 -20.12 -13.43
CA TYR A 518 20.57 -19.45 -14.62
C TYR A 518 21.13 -20.09 -15.90
N ALA A 519 22.43 -20.44 -15.92
CA ALA A 519 23.01 -21.19 -17.03
C ALA A 519 22.35 -22.57 -17.21
N ALA A 520 22.01 -23.26 -16.11
CA ALA A 520 21.26 -24.51 -16.16
C ALA A 520 19.84 -24.34 -16.75
N LYS A 521 19.16 -23.23 -16.44
CA LYS A 521 17.86 -22.90 -17.06
C LYS A 521 17.96 -22.69 -18.56
N ARG A 522 19.04 -22.05 -19.03
CA ARG A 522 19.26 -21.79 -20.46
C ARG A 522 19.51 -23.07 -21.26
N ASP A 523 20.26 -24.01 -20.70
CA ASP A 523 20.65 -25.25 -21.38
C ASP A 523 19.53 -26.31 -21.49
N GLY A 524 18.27 -25.89 -21.37
CA GLY A 524 17.09 -26.76 -21.48
C GLY A 524 16.36 -27.03 -20.18
N ARG A 525 16.75 -26.39 -19.06
CA ARG A 525 16.23 -26.62 -17.70
C ARG A 525 16.47 -28.05 -17.22
N HIS A 526 16.05 -28.37 -15.99
CA HIS A 526 16.24 -29.71 -15.41
C HIS A 526 17.71 -30.16 -15.38
N ALA A 527 18.63 -29.20 -15.23
CA ALA A 527 20.05 -29.41 -15.36
C ALA A 527 20.78 -28.96 -14.09
N VAL A 528 21.97 -29.52 -13.91
CA VAL A 528 22.93 -29.12 -12.87
C VAL A 528 24.12 -28.46 -13.56
N ARG A 529 24.50 -27.26 -13.12
CA ARG A 529 25.69 -26.56 -13.63
C ARG A 529 26.58 -26.08 -12.48
N VAL A 530 27.88 -26.21 -12.68
CA VAL A 530 28.90 -25.66 -11.78
C VAL A 530 29.29 -24.28 -12.28
N PHE A 531 29.42 -23.33 -11.36
CA PHE A 531 29.86 -21.99 -11.66
C PHE A 531 31.26 -22.00 -12.27
N GLU A 532 31.39 -21.34 -13.41
CA GLU A 532 32.66 -21.03 -14.04
C GLU A 532 32.82 -19.51 -14.17
N PRO A 533 34.02 -18.94 -13.99
CA PRO A 533 34.24 -17.50 -14.12
C PRO A 533 33.74 -16.90 -15.45
N ALA A 534 33.72 -17.70 -16.52
CA ALA A 534 33.17 -17.31 -17.82
C ALA A 534 31.66 -16.96 -17.75
N MET A 535 30.88 -17.62 -16.88
CA MET A 535 29.46 -17.34 -16.69
C MET A 535 29.21 -15.93 -16.18
N ARG A 536 30.08 -15.43 -15.29
CA ARG A 536 30.00 -14.04 -14.81
C ARG A 536 30.31 -13.04 -15.91
N ALA A 537 31.32 -13.31 -16.73
CA ALA A 537 31.67 -12.45 -17.87
C ALA A 537 30.52 -12.41 -18.90
N ASP A 538 29.89 -13.55 -19.17
CA ASP A 538 28.73 -13.68 -20.05
C ASP A 538 27.51 -12.93 -19.52
N ALA A 539 27.21 -13.02 -18.22
CA ALA A 539 26.13 -12.27 -17.59
C ALA A 539 26.35 -10.74 -17.65
N GLU A 540 27.56 -10.28 -17.38
CA GLU A 540 27.91 -8.85 -17.51
C GLU A 540 27.86 -8.38 -18.98
N GLY A 541 28.29 -9.23 -19.92
CA GLY A 541 28.12 -8.98 -21.36
C GLY A 541 26.67 -8.73 -21.73
N ARG A 542 25.77 -9.64 -21.35
CA ARG A 542 24.33 -9.52 -21.60
C ARG A 542 23.70 -8.30 -20.94
N ARG A 543 24.09 -7.99 -19.71
CA ARG A 543 23.63 -6.77 -19.02
C ARG A 543 24.01 -5.50 -19.77
N ARG A 544 25.24 -5.45 -20.33
CA ARG A 544 25.67 -4.31 -21.17
C ARG A 544 24.84 -4.21 -22.45
N ILE A 545 24.57 -5.34 -23.09
CA ILE A 545 23.72 -5.42 -24.28
C ILE A 545 22.30 -4.96 -23.98
N GLU A 546 21.69 -5.42 -22.87
CA GLU A 546 20.34 -4.98 -22.48
C GLU A 546 20.26 -3.46 -22.32
N VAL A 547 21.20 -2.88 -21.54
CA VAL A 547 21.22 -1.43 -21.30
C VAL A 547 21.41 -0.66 -22.61
N ALA A 548 22.33 -1.11 -23.46
CA ALA A 548 22.55 -0.49 -24.75
C ALA A 548 21.33 -0.65 -25.68
N LEU A 549 20.68 -1.81 -25.68
CA LEU A 549 19.53 -2.13 -26.53
C LEU A 549 18.32 -1.25 -26.19
N ARG A 550 18.03 -1.03 -24.89
CA ARG A 550 16.97 -0.10 -24.46
C ARG A 550 17.21 1.31 -24.98
N CYS A 551 18.44 1.82 -24.83
CA CYS A 551 18.82 3.12 -25.35
C CYS A 551 18.72 3.19 -26.88
N SER A 552 19.18 2.16 -27.59
CA SER A 552 19.18 2.13 -29.05
C SER A 552 17.77 1.99 -29.63
N LEU A 553 16.87 1.26 -28.95
CA LEU A 553 15.44 1.25 -29.27
C LEU A 553 14.84 2.64 -29.15
N GLU A 554 15.08 3.38 -28.06
CA GLU A 554 14.57 4.75 -27.90
C GLU A 554 15.04 5.72 -29.01
N ASN A 555 16.20 5.47 -29.60
CA ASN A 555 16.83 6.32 -30.61
C ASN A 555 16.65 5.83 -32.07
N ASP A 556 15.78 4.85 -32.33
CA ASP A 556 15.56 4.26 -33.68
C ASP A 556 16.84 3.71 -34.34
N GLU A 557 17.77 3.18 -33.52
CA GLU A 557 19.06 2.69 -34.01
C GLU A 557 19.02 1.25 -34.51
N ILE A 558 17.98 0.47 -34.16
CA ILE A 558 17.75 -0.85 -34.74
C ILE A 558 17.06 -0.69 -36.09
N ILE A 559 17.73 -1.12 -37.16
CA ILE A 559 17.31 -0.91 -38.54
C ILE A 559 17.23 -2.23 -39.31
N PRO A 560 16.34 -2.34 -40.33
CA PRO A 560 16.29 -3.50 -41.20
C PRO A 560 17.42 -3.47 -42.24
N ALA A 561 18.14 -4.59 -42.36
CA ALA A 561 18.82 -4.95 -43.59
C ALA A 561 17.91 -5.85 -44.42
N PHE A 562 18.02 -5.78 -45.74
CA PHE A 562 17.11 -6.47 -46.66
C PHE A 562 17.86 -7.53 -47.45
N GLN A 563 17.37 -8.76 -47.47
CA GLN A 563 17.91 -9.81 -48.34
C GLN A 563 16.90 -10.16 -49.43
N PRO A 564 17.28 -10.15 -50.72
CA PRO A 564 16.33 -10.37 -51.81
C PRO A 564 15.88 -11.82 -51.87
N VAL A 565 14.60 -11.99 -52.17
CA VAL A 565 14.01 -13.25 -52.60
C VAL A 565 13.79 -13.16 -54.10
N VAL A 566 14.29 -14.15 -54.84
CA VAL A 566 14.31 -14.16 -56.30
C VAL A 566 13.46 -15.29 -56.86
N ASP A 567 12.87 -15.05 -58.03
CA ASP A 567 12.27 -16.08 -58.85
C ASP A 567 13.37 -16.81 -59.63
N LEU A 568 13.51 -18.12 -59.42
CA LEU A 568 14.52 -18.96 -60.09
C LEU A 568 14.27 -19.13 -61.59
N SER A 569 13.08 -18.76 -62.10
CA SER A 569 12.76 -18.86 -63.52
C SER A 569 13.48 -17.79 -64.35
N ASP A 570 13.48 -16.54 -63.89
CA ASP A 570 14.01 -15.36 -64.59
C ASP A 570 15.01 -14.52 -63.76
N GLU A 571 15.34 -14.97 -62.54
CA GLU A 571 16.23 -14.31 -61.57
C GLU A 571 15.77 -12.91 -61.16
N SER A 572 14.48 -12.60 -61.35
CA SER A 572 13.91 -11.33 -60.91
C SER A 572 13.65 -11.30 -59.39
N VAL A 573 13.83 -10.14 -58.78
CA VAL A 573 13.52 -9.93 -57.36
C VAL A 573 12.01 -9.82 -57.20
N VAL A 574 11.43 -10.67 -56.36
CA VAL A 574 10.00 -10.70 -56.04
C VAL A 574 9.68 -10.11 -54.68
N GLY A 575 10.66 -10.06 -53.77
CA GLY A 575 10.49 -9.52 -52.44
C GLY A 575 11.80 -9.46 -51.66
N PHE A 576 11.71 -9.07 -50.39
CA PHE A 576 12.86 -8.99 -49.50
C PHE A 576 12.52 -9.51 -48.11
N GLU A 577 13.45 -10.20 -47.46
CA GLU A 577 13.39 -10.45 -46.01
C GLU A 577 14.07 -9.30 -45.26
N ALA A 578 13.35 -8.71 -44.30
CA ALA A 578 13.86 -7.69 -43.42
C ALA A 578 14.47 -8.31 -42.16
N LEU A 579 15.79 -8.20 -42.05
CA LEU A 579 16.61 -8.75 -40.98
C LEU A 579 17.06 -7.62 -40.05
N ALA A 580 16.72 -7.71 -38.77
CA ALA A 580 17.13 -6.73 -37.77
C ALA A 580 18.66 -6.60 -37.70
N ARG A 581 19.16 -5.36 -37.74
CA ARG A 581 20.57 -5.04 -37.54
C ARG A 581 20.73 -3.94 -36.52
N TRP A 582 21.76 -4.10 -35.71
CA TRP A 582 22.22 -3.07 -34.80
C TRP A 582 23.56 -2.53 -35.29
N PRO A 583 23.55 -1.41 -36.03
CA PRO A 583 24.74 -0.83 -36.61
C PRO A 583 25.72 -0.35 -35.53
N GLU A 584 26.99 -0.30 -35.93
CA GLU A 584 28.12 0.03 -35.06
C GLU A 584 27.96 1.41 -34.40
N LYS A 585 28.06 1.44 -33.08
CA LYS A 585 28.14 2.68 -32.31
C LYS A 585 29.28 2.54 -31.30
N HIS A 586 30.30 3.40 -31.42
CA HIS A 586 31.54 3.36 -30.62
C HIS A 586 32.39 2.08 -30.83
N ASP A 587 32.59 1.66 -32.08
CA ASP A 587 33.43 0.50 -32.47
C ASP A 587 32.97 -0.87 -31.92
N VAL A 588 31.67 -1.04 -31.64
CA VAL A 588 31.07 -2.31 -31.23
C VAL A 588 29.98 -2.69 -32.24
N VAL A 589 30.19 -3.81 -32.93
CA VAL A 589 29.18 -4.45 -33.80
C VAL A 589 28.53 -5.58 -33.00
N HIS A 590 27.21 -5.53 -32.85
CA HIS A 590 26.45 -6.60 -32.20
C HIS A 590 25.93 -7.58 -33.25
N GLU A 591 26.24 -8.87 -33.07
CA GLU A 591 25.67 -9.91 -33.93
C GLU A 591 24.17 -10.06 -33.65
N ALA A 592 23.39 -10.34 -34.70
CA ALA A 592 21.93 -10.48 -34.58
C ALA A 592 21.53 -11.53 -33.53
N ALA A 593 22.20 -12.69 -33.53
CA ALA A 593 21.94 -13.74 -32.56
C ALA A 593 22.15 -13.27 -31.11
N GLU A 594 23.19 -12.45 -30.86
CA GLU A 594 23.56 -12.02 -29.52
C GLU A 594 22.53 -11.06 -28.91
N PHE A 595 22.13 -10.01 -29.65
CA PHE A 595 21.18 -9.04 -29.10
C PHE A 595 19.73 -9.53 -29.15
N ILE A 596 19.37 -10.40 -30.10
CA ILE A 596 18.03 -11.01 -30.14
C ILE A 596 17.83 -11.96 -28.96
N GLU A 597 18.84 -12.79 -28.61
CA GLU A 597 18.78 -13.62 -27.39
C GLU A 597 18.51 -12.76 -26.15
N VAL A 598 19.25 -11.65 -25.99
CA VAL A 598 19.03 -10.72 -24.88
C VAL A 598 17.65 -10.06 -24.94
N ALA A 599 17.17 -9.70 -26.13
CA ALA A 599 15.86 -9.08 -26.30
C ALA A 599 14.71 -10.03 -25.93
N GLU A 600 14.81 -11.31 -26.28
CA GLU A 600 13.82 -12.33 -25.93
C GLU A 600 13.76 -12.53 -24.41
N MET A 601 14.92 -12.66 -23.75
CA MET A 601 14.98 -12.83 -22.29
C MET A 601 14.41 -11.63 -21.51
N THR A 602 14.57 -10.43 -22.06
CA THR A 602 14.19 -9.17 -21.39
C THR A 602 12.82 -8.65 -21.82
N GLY A 603 12.13 -9.37 -22.72
CA GLY A 603 10.84 -8.96 -23.28
C GLY A 603 10.91 -7.74 -24.21
N LEU A 604 12.10 -7.40 -24.71
CA LEU A 604 12.32 -6.29 -25.64
C LEU A 604 12.11 -6.69 -27.11
N VAL A 605 12.06 -7.98 -27.42
CA VAL A 605 11.97 -8.49 -28.80
C VAL A 605 10.72 -7.98 -29.52
N GLY A 606 9.57 -7.86 -28.85
CA GLY A 606 8.35 -7.35 -29.51
C GLY A 606 8.45 -5.89 -29.95
N GLU A 607 9.22 -5.06 -29.23
CA GLU A 607 9.49 -3.69 -29.65
C GLU A 607 10.45 -3.63 -30.85
N ILE A 608 11.39 -4.58 -30.95
CA ILE A 608 12.24 -4.75 -32.14
C ILE A 608 11.39 -5.15 -33.33
N ASP A 609 10.57 -6.20 -33.20
CA ASP A 609 9.67 -6.71 -34.25
C ASP A 609 8.80 -5.57 -34.80
N ARG A 610 8.18 -4.80 -33.90
CA ARG A 610 7.33 -3.64 -34.26
C ARG A 610 8.08 -2.58 -35.05
N ARG A 611 9.28 -2.18 -34.62
CA ARG A 611 10.08 -1.13 -35.29
C ARG A 611 10.62 -1.60 -36.64
N VAL A 612 11.15 -2.81 -36.69
CA VAL A 612 11.66 -3.42 -37.93
C VAL A 612 10.51 -3.56 -38.93
N MET A 613 9.34 -4.04 -38.50
CA MET A 613 8.15 -4.15 -39.34
C MET A 613 7.69 -2.81 -39.87
N GLN A 614 7.60 -1.79 -39.02
CA GLN A 614 7.20 -0.45 -39.43
C GLN A 614 8.16 0.14 -40.47
N GLN A 615 9.48 0.03 -40.24
CA GLN A 615 10.48 0.52 -41.19
C GLN A 615 10.46 -0.28 -42.50
N ALA A 616 10.33 -1.61 -42.44
CA ALA A 616 10.22 -2.47 -43.61
C ALA A 616 9.00 -2.11 -44.47
N CYS A 617 7.84 -1.90 -43.84
CA CYS A 617 6.61 -1.45 -44.51
C CYS A 617 6.80 -0.10 -45.22
N GLN A 618 7.46 0.86 -44.56
CA GLN A 618 7.77 2.16 -45.17
C GLN A 618 8.68 2.02 -46.40
N ARG A 619 9.68 1.13 -46.35
CA ARG A 619 10.60 0.91 -47.47
C ARG A 619 9.92 0.23 -48.64
N VAL A 620 9.16 -0.85 -48.42
CA VAL A 620 8.48 -1.57 -49.51
C VAL A 620 7.42 -0.69 -50.19
N GLY A 621 6.70 0.14 -49.43
CA GLY A 621 5.76 1.11 -49.97
C GLY A 621 6.46 2.08 -50.93
N ALA A 622 7.56 2.69 -50.50
CA ALA A 622 8.35 3.60 -51.34
C ALA A 622 8.92 2.92 -52.59
N TRP A 623 9.35 1.65 -52.49
CA TRP A 623 9.83 0.90 -53.67
C TRP A 623 8.71 0.60 -54.66
N ASN A 624 7.51 0.26 -54.17
CA ASN A 624 6.37 -0.05 -55.03
C ASN A 624 5.76 1.19 -55.69
N ASP A 625 5.84 2.36 -55.07
CA ASP A 625 5.46 3.65 -55.69
C ASP A 625 6.23 3.92 -57.00
N HIS A 626 7.46 3.38 -57.11
CA HIS A 626 8.31 3.47 -58.30
C HIS A 626 8.14 2.31 -59.29
N ARG A 627 7.27 1.32 -59.00
CA ARG A 627 7.08 0.08 -59.80
C ARG A 627 5.67 -0.05 -60.40
N LEU A 628 5.14 1.03 -60.97
CA LEU A 628 3.78 1.06 -61.53
C LEU A 628 3.56 0.12 -62.74
N ASP A 629 4.62 -0.31 -63.42
CA ASP A 629 4.60 -1.16 -64.60
C ASP A 629 5.04 -2.61 -64.33
N ARG A 630 5.33 -2.97 -63.07
CA ARG A 630 5.82 -4.28 -62.66
C ARG A 630 4.96 -4.85 -61.53
N ALA A 631 5.13 -6.15 -61.26
CA ALA A 631 4.53 -6.74 -60.06
C ALA A 631 5.09 -6.04 -58.80
N PRO A 632 4.23 -5.76 -57.79
CA PRO A 632 4.65 -5.18 -56.53
C PRO A 632 5.53 -6.16 -55.77
N LEU A 633 6.52 -5.61 -55.09
CA LEU A 633 7.39 -6.34 -54.17
C LEU A 633 6.69 -6.52 -52.84
N TRP A 634 6.94 -7.65 -52.19
CA TRP A 634 6.57 -7.88 -50.80
C TRP A 634 7.81 -7.83 -49.90
N VAL A 635 7.59 -7.62 -48.61
CA VAL A 635 8.63 -7.69 -47.58
C VAL A 635 8.19 -8.65 -46.48
N SER A 636 9.08 -9.54 -46.07
CA SER A 636 8.86 -10.43 -44.95
C SER A 636 9.60 -9.96 -43.70
N VAL A 637 8.99 -10.17 -42.53
CA VAL A 637 9.53 -9.75 -41.24
C VAL A 637 9.35 -10.89 -40.24
N ASN A 638 10.45 -11.27 -39.59
CA ASN A 638 10.44 -12.25 -38.51
C ASN A 638 9.74 -11.70 -37.27
N VAL A 639 8.86 -12.51 -36.68
CA VAL A 639 8.12 -12.18 -35.47
C VAL A 639 8.34 -13.26 -34.42
N SER A 640 8.72 -12.81 -33.22
CA SER A 640 8.95 -13.69 -32.08
C SER A 640 7.66 -14.14 -31.40
N LEU A 641 7.73 -15.26 -30.68
CA LEU A 641 6.68 -15.73 -29.78
C LEU A 641 6.24 -14.68 -28.75
N GLY A 642 7.17 -13.86 -28.27
CA GLY A 642 6.90 -12.81 -27.29
C GLY A 642 5.86 -11.82 -27.80
N SER A 643 5.89 -11.50 -29.10
CA SER A 643 4.90 -10.63 -29.75
C SER A 643 3.50 -11.25 -29.80
N LEU A 644 3.40 -12.58 -29.90
CA LEU A 644 2.11 -13.28 -29.90
C LEU A 644 1.52 -13.45 -28.48
N ALA A 645 2.34 -13.42 -27.43
CA ALA A 645 1.86 -13.69 -26.07
C ALA A 645 0.94 -12.60 -25.49
N PHE A 646 1.03 -11.35 -25.97
CA PHE A 646 0.32 -10.20 -25.38
C PHE A 646 -1.09 -9.96 -25.96
N GLY A 647 -1.52 -10.73 -26.97
CA GLY A 647 -2.88 -10.71 -27.51
C GLY A 647 -3.27 -9.46 -28.32
N ASP A 648 -2.45 -8.41 -28.33
CA ASP A 648 -2.69 -7.14 -29.02
C ASP A 648 -1.98 -7.05 -30.40
N PHE A 649 -1.29 -8.11 -30.81
CA PHE A 649 -0.52 -8.15 -32.06
C PHE A 649 -1.33 -7.78 -33.32
N PRO A 650 -2.57 -8.25 -33.54
CA PRO A 650 -3.35 -7.84 -34.71
C PRO A 650 -3.63 -6.34 -34.77
N ASP A 651 -3.82 -5.69 -33.61
CA ASP A 651 -4.02 -4.24 -33.53
C ASP A 651 -2.72 -3.48 -33.82
N GLN A 652 -1.57 -4.01 -33.39
CA GLN A 652 -0.26 -3.45 -33.75
C GLN A 652 -0.01 -3.50 -35.26
N VAL A 653 -0.26 -4.65 -35.90
CA VAL A 653 -0.12 -4.82 -37.36
C VAL A 653 -1.05 -3.85 -38.09
N ARG A 654 -2.33 -3.77 -37.68
CA ARG A 654 -3.29 -2.81 -38.24
C ARG A 654 -2.78 -1.38 -38.13
N SER A 655 -2.28 -0.97 -36.97
CA SER A 655 -1.74 0.38 -36.76
C SER A 655 -0.54 0.67 -37.67
N ILE A 656 0.32 -0.33 -37.92
CA ILE A 656 1.46 -0.15 -38.83
C ILE A 656 0.95 0.04 -40.26
N LEU A 657 0.07 -0.83 -40.75
CA LEU A 657 -0.54 -0.76 -42.08
C LEU A 657 -1.23 0.60 -42.31
N ASP A 658 -2.01 1.07 -41.33
CA ASP A 658 -2.68 2.38 -41.39
C ASP A 658 -1.66 3.53 -41.46
N SER A 659 -0.58 3.46 -40.66
CA SER A 659 0.44 4.51 -40.61
C SER A 659 1.33 4.58 -41.86
N THR A 660 1.58 3.43 -42.52
CA THR A 660 2.43 3.36 -43.72
C THR A 660 1.62 3.38 -45.01
N SER A 661 0.31 3.18 -44.94
CA SER A 661 -0.61 3.17 -46.08
C SER A 661 -0.21 2.19 -47.21
N ILE A 662 0.42 1.07 -46.85
CA ILE A 662 0.78 0.02 -47.82
C ILE A 662 -0.38 -0.95 -48.04
N SER A 663 -0.39 -1.64 -49.18
CA SER A 663 -1.29 -2.79 -49.35
C SER A 663 -0.90 -3.89 -48.36
N PRO A 664 -1.84 -4.46 -47.58
CA PRO A 664 -1.54 -5.53 -46.62
C PRO A 664 -0.84 -6.74 -47.25
N GLU A 665 -1.13 -7.03 -48.52
CA GLU A 665 -0.55 -8.14 -49.27
C GLU A 665 0.96 -7.99 -49.56
N TRP A 666 1.52 -6.80 -49.31
CA TRP A 666 2.96 -6.52 -49.43
C TRP A 666 3.72 -6.84 -48.15
N LEU A 667 3.03 -7.09 -47.04
CA LEU A 667 3.65 -7.53 -45.79
C LEU A 667 3.45 -9.05 -45.63
N MET A 668 4.53 -9.72 -45.27
CA MET A 668 4.54 -11.12 -44.87
C MET A 668 5.14 -11.24 -43.47
N ILE A 669 4.51 -12.02 -42.61
CA ILE A 669 5.00 -12.29 -41.25
C ILE A 669 5.59 -13.69 -41.22
N GLU A 670 6.84 -13.78 -40.79
CA GLU A 670 7.59 -15.03 -40.65
C GLU A 670 7.62 -15.47 -39.19
N LEU A 671 7.32 -16.75 -38.96
CA LEU A 671 7.30 -17.39 -37.65
C LEU A 671 8.05 -18.70 -37.74
N THR A 672 8.94 -18.97 -36.78
CA THR A 672 9.65 -20.25 -36.74
C THR A 672 8.69 -21.41 -36.42
N GLU A 673 9.01 -22.60 -36.92
CA GLU A 673 8.23 -23.82 -36.65
C GLU A 673 7.99 -24.08 -35.15
N SER A 674 9.00 -23.78 -34.31
CA SER A 674 8.92 -23.93 -32.85
C SER A 674 7.95 -22.93 -32.19
N SER A 675 7.77 -21.77 -32.82
CA SER A 675 6.84 -20.73 -32.35
C SER A 675 5.38 -21.15 -32.47
N LEU A 676 5.06 -22.05 -33.41
CA LEU A 676 3.70 -22.52 -33.61
C LEU A 676 3.31 -23.65 -32.62
N ALA A 677 4.26 -24.25 -31.90
CA ALA A 677 4.00 -25.39 -31.03
C ALA A 677 3.44 -25.02 -29.64
N ILE A 678 3.42 -23.75 -29.26
CA ILE A 678 3.07 -23.26 -27.92
C ILE A 678 1.69 -22.61 -27.96
N ASP A 679 0.76 -23.12 -27.14
CA ASP A 679 -0.64 -22.68 -26.98
C ASP A 679 -1.41 -22.44 -28.31
N ALA A 680 -1.67 -23.54 -28.99
CA ALA A 680 -2.03 -23.57 -30.40
C ALA A 680 -3.42 -22.98 -30.74
N ASP A 681 -4.25 -22.63 -29.77
CA ASP A 681 -5.57 -22.03 -30.02
C ASP A 681 -5.49 -20.50 -30.07
N GLN A 682 -4.78 -19.88 -29.13
CA GLN A 682 -4.56 -18.43 -29.12
C GLN A 682 -3.74 -17.98 -30.34
N ALA A 683 -2.68 -18.71 -30.67
CA ALA A 683 -1.86 -18.40 -31.84
C ALA A 683 -2.67 -18.49 -33.15
N VAL A 684 -3.56 -19.48 -33.28
CA VAL A 684 -4.45 -19.60 -34.46
C VAL A 684 -5.38 -18.40 -34.55
N GLU A 685 -6.02 -17.99 -33.45
CA GLU A 685 -6.93 -16.84 -33.44
C GLU A 685 -6.21 -15.55 -33.87
N MET A 686 -5.02 -15.30 -33.33
CA MET A 686 -4.24 -14.11 -33.64
C MET A 686 -3.74 -14.08 -35.08
N LEU A 687 -3.20 -15.20 -35.57
CA LEU A 687 -2.72 -15.29 -36.95
C LEU A 687 -3.87 -15.23 -37.95
N THR A 688 -5.03 -15.77 -37.62
CA THR A 688 -6.25 -15.62 -38.43
C THR A 688 -6.67 -14.15 -38.49
N ALA A 689 -6.69 -13.45 -37.36
CA ALA A 689 -7.03 -12.03 -37.32
C ALA A 689 -6.07 -11.17 -38.15
N VAL A 690 -4.77 -11.50 -38.16
CA VAL A 690 -3.76 -10.81 -38.99
C VAL A 690 -3.94 -11.16 -40.47
N HIS A 691 -4.14 -12.44 -40.80
CA HIS A 691 -4.40 -12.90 -42.16
C HIS A 691 -5.68 -12.25 -42.74
N ASP A 692 -6.72 -12.07 -41.92
CA ASP A 692 -7.96 -11.39 -42.31
C ASP A 692 -7.78 -9.89 -42.62
N LEU A 693 -6.65 -9.28 -42.21
CA LEU A 693 -6.25 -7.94 -42.68
C LEU A 693 -5.70 -7.97 -44.12
N GLY A 694 -5.40 -9.15 -44.66
CA GLY A 694 -4.75 -9.35 -45.96
C GLY A 694 -3.22 -9.50 -45.90
N VAL A 695 -2.65 -9.64 -44.70
CA VAL A 695 -1.21 -9.89 -44.48
C VAL A 695 -0.92 -11.37 -44.67
N ARG A 696 0.19 -11.70 -45.34
CA ARG A 696 0.58 -13.10 -45.57
C ARG A 696 1.31 -13.69 -44.38
N ILE A 697 1.14 -14.99 -44.14
CA ILE A 697 1.84 -15.70 -43.06
C ILE A 697 2.80 -16.74 -43.65
N ALA A 698 4.03 -16.74 -43.17
CA ALA A 698 5.09 -17.66 -43.55
C ALA A 698 5.60 -18.45 -42.35
N VAL A 699 5.91 -19.72 -42.58
CA VAL A 699 6.56 -20.59 -41.59
C VAL A 699 8.03 -20.75 -41.96
N ASP A 700 8.90 -20.33 -41.04
CA ASP A 700 10.34 -20.40 -41.16
C ASP A 700 10.93 -21.66 -40.51
N ASP A 701 12.17 -22.00 -40.88
CA ASP A 701 12.94 -23.16 -40.42
C ASP A 701 12.24 -24.52 -40.62
N PHE A 702 11.39 -24.65 -41.64
CA PHE A 702 10.51 -25.81 -41.78
C PHE A 702 11.29 -27.11 -42.03
N GLY A 703 11.02 -28.11 -41.18
CA GLY A 703 11.62 -29.45 -41.23
C GLY A 703 12.74 -29.67 -40.21
N THR A 704 13.14 -28.64 -39.47
CA THR A 704 14.16 -28.74 -38.41
C THR A 704 13.58 -29.13 -37.05
N GLY A 705 12.26 -29.01 -36.87
CA GLY A 705 11.54 -29.23 -35.61
C GLY A 705 10.64 -30.47 -35.55
N PHE A 706 9.83 -30.52 -34.48
CA PHE A 706 8.88 -31.59 -34.17
C PHE A 706 7.44 -31.30 -34.66
N SER A 707 7.19 -30.20 -35.37
CA SER A 707 5.82 -29.87 -35.77
C SER A 707 5.36 -30.85 -36.84
N SER A 708 4.31 -31.59 -36.51
CA SER A 708 3.64 -32.43 -37.48
C SER A 708 3.08 -31.56 -38.60
N LEU A 709 3.08 -32.04 -39.84
CA LEU A 709 2.40 -31.38 -40.96
C LEU A 709 0.94 -31.00 -40.61
N ALA A 710 0.30 -31.81 -39.77
CA ALA A 710 -1.04 -31.57 -39.25
C ALA A 710 -1.15 -30.27 -38.42
N SER A 711 -0.07 -29.83 -37.77
CA SER A 711 -0.02 -28.57 -37.04
C SER A 711 -0.07 -27.38 -37.99
N VAL A 712 0.76 -27.37 -39.05
CA VAL A 712 0.78 -26.29 -40.06
C VAL A 712 -0.57 -26.12 -40.74
N LEU A 713 -1.29 -27.22 -41.01
CA LEU A 713 -2.64 -27.19 -41.60
C LEU A 713 -3.70 -26.48 -40.76
N ARG A 714 -3.44 -26.19 -39.47
CA ARG A 714 -4.37 -25.43 -38.62
C ARG A 714 -4.20 -23.92 -38.77
N TYR A 715 -3.08 -23.45 -39.28
CA TYR A 715 -2.74 -22.03 -39.38
C TYR A 715 -3.05 -21.51 -40.79
N PRO A 716 -3.39 -20.22 -40.94
CA PRO A 716 -3.61 -19.59 -42.24
C PRO A 716 -2.27 -19.26 -42.91
N VAL A 717 -1.50 -20.29 -43.28
CA VAL A 717 -0.16 -20.17 -43.84
C VAL A 717 -0.21 -20.06 -45.36
N ASP A 718 0.49 -19.08 -45.91
CA ASP A 718 0.65 -18.83 -47.34
C ASP A 718 1.98 -19.34 -47.89
N THR A 719 3.02 -19.33 -47.05
CA THR A 719 4.40 -19.63 -47.46
C THR A 719 5.10 -20.55 -46.46
N ILE A 720 5.94 -21.46 -46.95
CA ILE A 720 6.88 -22.23 -46.14
C ILE A 720 8.31 -21.95 -46.63
N LYS A 721 9.21 -21.62 -45.72
CA LYS A 721 10.64 -21.46 -46.00
C LYS A 721 11.37 -22.76 -45.65
N ILE A 722 12.09 -23.31 -46.63
CA ILE A 722 12.86 -24.55 -46.50
C ILE A 722 14.22 -24.19 -45.94
N ASP A 723 14.51 -24.67 -44.72
CA ASP A 723 15.75 -24.39 -44.00
C ASP A 723 17.01 -24.77 -44.80
N ARG A 724 18.05 -23.97 -44.63
CA ARG A 724 19.35 -24.11 -45.28
C ARG A 724 20.00 -25.49 -45.07
N MET A 725 19.72 -26.20 -43.98
CA MET A 725 20.28 -27.54 -43.74
C MET A 725 19.84 -28.56 -44.79
N PHE A 726 18.65 -28.37 -45.39
CA PHE A 726 18.14 -29.19 -46.50
C PHE A 726 18.72 -28.76 -47.85
N VAL A 727 19.08 -27.48 -48.00
CA VAL A 727 19.61 -26.89 -49.24
C VAL A 727 21.12 -27.13 -49.41
N HIS A 728 21.90 -27.10 -48.33
CA HIS A 728 23.38 -27.11 -48.39
C HIS A 728 23.97 -28.29 -49.20
N ASP A 729 23.41 -29.50 -49.10
CA ASP A 729 23.96 -30.72 -49.74
C ASP A 729 23.06 -31.35 -50.82
N LEU A 730 22.16 -30.58 -51.46
CA LEU A 730 21.23 -31.08 -52.49
C LEU A 730 21.91 -31.83 -53.65
N SER A 731 23.16 -31.49 -53.96
CA SER A 731 23.94 -32.06 -55.06
C SER A 731 24.67 -33.37 -54.69
N ARG A 732 24.87 -33.68 -53.39
CA ARG A 732 25.69 -34.81 -52.93
C ARG A 732 24.96 -35.83 -52.07
N ALA A 733 23.94 -35.41 -51.31
CA ALA A 733 23.23 -36.27 -50.36
C ALA A 733 21.82 -36.63 -50.87
N THR A 734 21.62 -37.87 -51.31
CA THR A 734 20.34 -38.38 -51.82
C THR A 734 19.20 -38.27 -50.80
N TYR A 735 19.49 -38.40 -49.50
CA TYR A 735 18.48 -38.26 -48.44
C TYR A 735 17.97 -36.81 -48.32
N LYS A 736 18.86 -35.81 -48.23
CA LYS A 736 18.48 -34.39 -48.12
C LYS A 736 17.72 -33.90 -49.34
N ARG A 737 18.14 -34.31 -50.55
CA ARG A 737 17.41 -34.05 -51.79
C ARG A 737 16.00 -34.66 -51.78
N SER A 738 15.86 -35.88 -51.25
CA SER A 738 14.55 -36.54 -51.14
C SER A 738 13.64 -35.83 -50.14
N LEU A 739 14.19 -35.31 -49.04
CA LEU A 739 13.43 -34.58 -48.03
C LEU A 739 12.96 -33.21 -48.55
N ALA A 740 13.85 -32.44 -49.19
CA ALA A 740 13.48 -31.20 -49.86
C ALA A 740 12.40 -31.44 -50.95
N ALA A 741 12.55 -32.49 -51.76
CA ALA A 741 11.55 -32.88 -52.76
C ALA A 741 10.19 -33.27 -52.14
N ALA A 742 10.21 -33.94 -50.99
CA ALA A 742 9.00 -34.29 -50.25
C ALA A 742 8.30 -33.03 -49.71
N THR A 743 9.05 -32.12 -49.09
CA THR A 743 8.53 -30.83 -48.59
C THR A 743 7.91 -30.00 -49.72
N LEU A 744 8.60 -29.87 -50.86
CA LEU A 744 8.09 -29.15 -52.02
C LEU A 744 6.78 -29.74 -52.56
N ARG A 745 6.70 -31.07 -52.70
CA ARG A 745 5.46 -31.75 -53.12
C ARG A 745 4.32 -31.54 -52.13
N VAL A 746 4.62 -31.52 -50.84
CA VAL A 746 3.61 -31.30 -49.81
C VAL A 746 3.09 -29.87 -49.90
N ALA A 747 3.97 -28.87 -50.00
CA ALA A 747 3.60 -27.47 -50.19
C ALA A 747 2.73 -27.29 -51.45
N GLU A 748 3.12 -27.89 -52.57
CA GLU A 748 2.34 -27.90 -53.82
C GLU A 748 0.95 -28.52 -53.62
N THR A 749 0.86 -29.65 -52.91
CA THR A 749 -0.41 -30.38 -52.68
C THR A 749 -1.40 -29.57 -51.85
N ILE A 750 -0.90 -28.80 -50.88
CA ILE A 750 -1.72 -27.99 -49.96
C ILE A 750 -1.94 -26.56 -50.47
N GLY A 751 -1.31 -26.19 -51.60
CA GLY A 751 -1.46 -24.87 -52.23
C GLY A 751 -0.67 -23.76 -51.57
N ILE A 752 0.42 -24.09 -50.87
CA ILE A 752 1.31 -23.14 -50.17
C ILE A 752 2.57 -22.91 -50.99
N VAL A 753 3.07 -21.67 -51.01
CA VAL A 753 4.29 -21.31 -51.73
C VAL A 753 5.53 -21.77 -50.95
N ALA A 754 6.52 -22.35 -51.63
CA ALA A 754 7.78 -22.73 -51.01
C ALA A 754 8.91 -21.77 -51.42
N VAL A 755 9.67 -21.30 -50.43
CA VAL A 755 10.89 -20.49 -50.61
C VAL A 755 12.08 -21.30 -50.08
N ALA A 756 13.13 -21.48 -50.88
CA ALA A 756 14.34 -22.18 -50.43
C ALA A 756 15.38 -21.21 -49.88
N GLU A 757 15.88 -21.47 -48.66
CA GLU A 757 16.86 -20.61 -48.00
C GLU A 757 18.29 -21.11 -48.08
N GLY A 758 19.25 -20.20 -47.88
CA GLY A 758 20.67 -20.55 -47.82
C GLY A 758 21.21 -21.08 -49.14
N VAL A 759 20.69 -20.59 -50.28
CA VAL A 759 21.25 -20.91 -51.59
C VAL A 759 22.57 -20.16 -51.77
N GLU A 760 23.67 -20.90 -51.86
CA GLU A 760 25.03 -20.34 -51.94
C GLU A 760 25.70 -20.63 -53.30
N THR A 761 25.22 -21.62 -54.05
CA THR A 761 25.85 -22.08 -55.30
C THR A 761 24.85 -22.21 -56.45
N PRO A 762 25.28 -21.98 -57.71
CA PRO A 762 24.43 -22.19 -58.89
C PRO A 762 23.90 -23.62 -59.01
N ASP A 763 24.67 -24.61 -58.56
CA ASP A 763 24.27 -26.02 -58.56
C ASP A 763 23.06 -26.26 -57.64
N GLN A 764 23.01 -25.61 -56.48
CA GLN A 764 21.86 -25.67 -55.57
C GLN A 764 20.63 -25.02 -56.20
N ALA A 765 20.78 -23.83 -56.81
CA ALA A 765 19.68 -23.14 -57.50
C ALA A 765 19.10 -23.98 -58.64
N THR A 766 19.97 -24.61 -59.45
CA THR A 766 19.56 -25.53 -60.53
C THR A 766 18.84 -26.74 -59.98
N ALA A 767 19.37 -27.36 -58.92
CA ALA A 767 18.72 -28.52 -58.29
C ALA A 767 17.34 -28.19 -57.70
N LEU A 768 17.18 -27.00 -57.10
CA LEU A 768 15.90 -26.51 -56.58
C LEU A 768 14.89 -26.27 -57.70
N LYS A 769 15.32 -25.67 -58.81
CA LYS A 769 14.50 -25.46 -60.01
C LYS A 769 14.04 -26.79 -60.61
N ASP A 770 14.91 -27.79 -60.70
CA ASP A 770 14.58 -29.14 -61.16
C ASP A 770 13.56 -29.85 -60.24
N LEU A 771 13.55 -29.52 -58.96
CA LEU A 771 12.62 -30.05 -57.97
C LEU A 771 11.27 -29.30 -57.95
N GLY A 772 11.11 -28.24 -58.74
CA GLY A 772 9.90 -27.43 -58.80
C GLY A 772 9.84 -26.29 -57.78
N CYS A 773 10.96 -25.93 -57.13
CA CYS A 773 11.01 -24.74 -56.29
C CYS A 773 11.16 -23.50 -57.18
N HIS A 774 10.28 -22.51 -57.00
CA HIS A 774 10.26 -21.30 -57.81
C HIS A 774 10.95 -20.12 -57.14
N LEU A 775 10.89 -20.03 -55.81
CA LEU A 775 11.46 -18.92 -55.05
C LEU A 775 12.68 -19.37 -54.26
N ALA A 776 13.70 -18.53 -54.22
CA ALA A 776 14.92 -18.79 -53.47
C ALA A 776 15.53 -17.53 -52.86
N GLN A 777 16.25 -17.74 -51.77
CA GLN A 777 17.01 -16.71 -51.07
C GLN A 777 18.36 -17.29 -50.63
N GLY A 778 19.39 -16.46 -50.67
CA GLY A 778 20.71 -16.84 -50.17
C GLY A 778 21.85 -15.99 -50.71
N HIS A 779 23.05 -16.30 -50.24
CA HIS A 779 24.27 -15.56 -50.57
C HIS A 779 24.67 -15.65 -52.05
N LEU A 780 24.13 -16.61 -52.81
CA LEU A 780 24.30 -16.67 -54.26
C LEU A 780 23.80 -15.39 -54.93
N PHE A 781 22.65 -14.87 -54.48
CA PHE A 781 21.99 -13.73 -55.09
C PHE A 781 22.46 -12.42 -54.46
N ALA A 782 22.34 -12.31 -53.14
CA ALA A 782 22.94 -11.23 -52.39
C ALA A 782 22.99 -11.53 -50.88
N ARG A 783 23.92 -10.86 -50.19
CA ARG A 783 23.92 -10.77 -48.73
C ARG A 783 22.86 -9.76 -48.28
N PRO A 784 22.39 -9.83 -47.01
CA PRO A 784 21.57 -8.78 -46.42
C PRO A 784 22.24 -7.41 -46.60
N MET A 785 21.50 -6.44 -47.16
CA MET A 785 22.03 -5.16 -47.60
C MET A 785 21.26 -3.97 -47.01
N SER A 786 21.82 -2.77 -47.14
CA SER A 786 21.14 -1.57 -46.66
C SER A 786 19.88 -1.26 -47.48
N ALA A 787 18.96 -0.47 -46.91
CA ALA A 787 17.76 -0.01 -47.62
C ALA A 787 18.08 0.71 -48.95
N HIS A 788 19.23 1.40 -49.03
CA HIS A 788 19.65 2.09 -50.24
C HIS A 788 20.09 1.12 -51.35
N GLU A 789 20.83 0.07 -50.99
CA GLU A 789 21.22 -0.98 -51.94
C GLU A 789 20.02 -1.79 -52.40
N ALA A 790 19.12 -2.14 -51.48
CA ALA A 790 17.87 -2.83 -51.79
C ALA A 790 16.98 -2.03 -52.73
N ALA A 791 16.91 -0.70 -52.57
CA ALA A 791 16.17 0.18 -53.47
C ALA A 791 16.68 0.09 -54.93
N ARG A 792 18.01 0.06 -55.14
CA ARG A 792 18.59 -0.06 -56.49
C ARG A 792 18.24 -1.40 -57.14
N LEU A 793 18.28 -2.47 -56.35
CA LEU A 793 17.88 -3.81 -56.79
C LEU A 793 16.37 -3.85 -57.10
N ALA A 794 15.55 -3.21 -56.26
CA ALA A 794 14.10 -3.09 -56.42
C ALA A 794 13.72 -2.29 -57.67
N GLU A 795 14.47 -1.26 -58.07
CA GLU A 795 14.21 -0.49 -59.29
C GLU A 795 14.71 -1.22 -60.56
N GLY A 796 15.59 -2.21 -60.41
CA GLY A 796 16.24 -2.90 -61.53
C GLY A 796 17.30 -2.05 -62.23
N THR A 797 17.89 -1.08 -61.52
CA THR A 797 18.94 -0.19 -62.03
C THR A 797 20.35 -0.80 -61.90
N ASP A 798 20.49 -1.90 -61.15
CA ASP A 798 21.76 -2.57 -60.89
C ASP A 798 21.61 -4.09 -61.14
N THR A 799 21.68 -4.53 -62.41
CA THR A 799 21.75 -5.97 -62.75
C THR A 799 23.12 -6.57 -62.50
N THR A 800 24.11 -5.74 -62.15
CA THR A 800 25.51 -6.13 -62.01
C THR A 800 25.80 -6.93 -60.73
N HIS A 801 24.95 -6.83 -59.71
CA HIS A 801 25.13 -7.58 -58.46
C HIS A 801 24.51 -8.99 -58.45
N LEU A 802 23.68 -9.34 -59.44
CA LEU A 802 23.13 -10.69 -59.59
C LEU A 802 24.11 -11.65 -60.29
N ALA A 803 25.24 -11.15 -60.83
CA ALA A 803 26.22 -11.93 -61.58
C ALA A 803 27.60 -11.96 -60.87
N HIS A 804 27.70 -12.80 -59.82
CA HIS A 804 28.92 -13.25 -59.14
C HIS A 804 29.80 -12.20 -58.40
N PRO A 805 30.47 -12.59 -57.28
CA PRO A 805 31.16 -11.68 -56.36
C PRO A 805 32.37 -10.95 -56.93
#